data_AF-A0A3F2RBV5-F1
#
_entry.id   AF-A0A3F2RBV5-F1
#
_cell.length_a   1.000
_cell.length_b   1.000
_cell.length_c   1.000
_cell.angle_alpha   90.00
_cell.angle_beta   90.00
_cell.angle_gamma   90.00
#
_symmetry.space_group_name_H-M   'P 1'
#
loop_
_entity.id
_entity.type
_entity.pdbx_description
1 polymer ?
#
loop_
_entity_poly.entity_id
_entity_poly.type
_entity_poly.pdbx_seq_one_letter_code
_entity_poly.pdbx_strand_id
1 'polypeptide(L)'
;MSALTSSGRGASSALRIVSLLPSATENLYALLDVCRARRATSGSSDPLPELVGRSHECDYPTDASIQQLPVLTAARTAFTSSADTHNQVREALANASSLYYLDTAKLAALKPNLGEALGVPEDGDAMAQEHEEKLQKLMEEAETFVQIKGGKKPRVLMVEWLDPLFLGTKGWMREIVEAAGGQVVETLGGEMNEEVDVDVVILALCGLSLGKTEQELLEGHVGSWWQALLDQTGDAPVPPVYIVDGTSMFTRPTRRLLVALEWLVHVLHEPDSSWLERSEFPYKIFDRTTTMIPADQAASEDKARGEMKSPELLEIEELHRLACENKQAMYTDPATGYSVMTAYILKERQVCCGNGCRHCPYGHANVKDPSRRKNKLAGDVFLKPRRRSKGIAKDAPGGQLLWPERVEDTNAGSGDSRNLVVVFWSGGKDSFLALSFLYEAYAAEHKPMPKVVLLTTIDPDTNVVPIQNISAQTIAAQAEALELPLCLVAVGLGDAYTSAVRSALHKIPGQMRPRKKNGKTSEENGAASSVAAVVFGDLHLEDIRAWREQTFGHDFQLRFPVWQKDYQSELLPSLKQLCAKTGATISFSNVDTERLGSDAEWRVGQEYDWKQIKQRNEAAAAGAAQVDLMGEYGEFHTCVKFPGMI
;
A
#
# COMPACT_ATOMS: atom_id res chain seq x y z
N MET A 1 -2.54 32.96 53.73
CA MET A 1 -1.77 34.17 53.36
C MET A 1 -0.29 33.83 53.43
N SER A 2 0.31 33.50 52.31
CA SER A 2 1.73 33.74 52.01
C SER A 2 1.89 33.53 50.51
N ALA A 3 2.31 34.58 49.82
CA ALA A 3 2.45 34.65 48.39
C ALA A 3 3.66 33.82 47.95
N LEU A 4 3.45 32.87 47.04
CA LEU A 4 4.49 32.50 46.09
C LEU A 4 4.29 33.42 44.89
N THR A 5 5.05 34.49 44.94
CA THR A 5 5.36 35.43 43.87
C THR A 5 5.61 34.66 42.57
N SER A 6 4.75 34.91 41.57
CA SER A 6 5.04 34.58 40.18
C SER A 6 6.27 35.38 39.75
N SER A 7 7.44 34.77 39.84
CA SER A 7 8.62 35.21 39.11
C SER A 7 8.20 35.37 37.64
N GLY A 8 8.37 36.58 37.12
CA GLY A 8 7.94 36.93 35.77
C GLY A 8 8.46 35.91 34.78
N ARG A 9 7.55 35.19 34.12
CA ARG A 9 7.86 34.57 32.84
C ARG A 9 8.28 35.73 31.94
N GLY A 10 9.57 35.80 31.61
CA GLY A 10 10.06 36.64 30.53
C GLY A 10 9.15 36.43 29.33
N ALA A 11 8.85 37.52 28.61
CA ALA A 11 7.96 37.48 27.45
C ALA A 11 8.33 36.28 26.57
N SER A 12 7.45 35.27 26.51
CA SER A 12 7.67 34.09 25.66
C SER A 12 7.86 34.61 24.25
N SER A 13 9.02 34.35 23.64
CA SER A 13 9.24 34.62 22.23
C SER A 13 8.32 33.73 21.39
N ALA A 14 7.97 34.21 20.21
CA ALA A 14 7.28 33.37 19.22
C ALA A 14 8.19 32.21 18.80
N LEU A 15 7.60 31.01 18.69
CA LEU A 15 8.26 29.84 18.10
C LEU A 15 8.76 30.19 16.69
N ARG A 16 10.07 30.11 16.46
CA ARG A 16 10.72 30.38 15.17
C ARG A 16 10.82 29.09 14.32
N ILE A 17 10.18 29.09 13.15
CA ILE A 17 10.08 27.93 12.26
C ILE A 17 10.89 28.19 10.98
N VAL A 18 11.64 27.18 10.53
CA VAL A 18 12.15 27.11 9.16
C VAL A 18 11.40 25.99 8.44
N SER A 19 10.82 26.28 7.28
CA SER A 19 10.12 25.28 6.47
C SER A 19 10.83 25.07 5.15
N LEU A 20 11.26 23.84 4.88
CA LEU A 20 12.02 23.50 3.66
C LEU A 20 11.20 22.71 2.64
N LEU A 21 9.90 22.50 2.90
CA LEU A 21 8.99 21.77 2.03
C LEU A 21 7.79 22.65 1.65
N PRO A 22 7.49 22.86 0.35
CA PRO A 22 6.42 23.77 -0.09
C PRO A 22 5.07 23.48 0.56
N SER A 23 4.65 22.21 0.56
CA SER A 23 3.37 21.79 1.15
C SER A 23 3.32 21.99 2.66
N ALA A 24 4.43 21.82 3.38
CA ALA A 24 4.47 22.08 4.83
C ALA A 24 4.34 23.58 5.12
N THR A 25 4.95 24.42 4.28
CA THR A 25 4.84 25.88 4.38
C THR A 25 3.40 26.35 4.17
N GLU A 26 2.73 25.86 3.13
CA GLU A 26 1.33 26.21 2.85
C GLU A 26 0.39 25.81 3.99
N ASN A 27 0.54 24.59 4.52
CA ASN A 27 -0.27 24.12 5.65
C ASN A 27 0.00 24.94 6.92
N LEU A 28 1.24 25.35 7.15
CA LEU A 28 1.59 26.23 8.27
C LEU A 28 0.87 27.58 8.16
N TYR A 29 0.86 28.21 6.99
CA TYR A 29 0.14 29.47 6.78
C TYR A 29 -1.37 29.32 7.00
N ALA A 30 -1.97 28.25 6.46
CA ALA A 30 -3.40 27.97 6.67
C ALA A 30 -3.76 27.82 8.15
N LEU A 31 -2.89 27.16 8.94
CA LEU A 31 -3.08 27.02 10.39
C LEU A 31 -2.86 28.34 11.13
N LEU A 32 -1.86 29.13 10.72
CA LEU A 32 -1.60 30.45 11.32
C LEU A 32 -2.76 31.41 11.11
N ASP A 33 -3.45 31.36 9.97
CA ASP A 33 -4.65 32.17 9.71
C ASP A 33 -5.81 31.80 10.64
N VAL A 34 -6.03 30.50 10.86
CA VAL A 34 -7.02 30.03 11.85
C VAL A 34 -6.66 30.51 13.26
N CYS A 35 -5.37 30.46 13.63
CA CYS A 35 -4.90 30.93 14.92
C CYS A 35 -5.06 32.45 15.09
N ARG A 36 -4.76 33.25 14.05
CA ARG A 36 -4.96 34.71 14.04
C ARG A 36 -6.44 35.07 14.22
N ALA A 37 -7.34 34.37 13.51
CA ALA A 37 -8.79 34.59 13.63
C ALA A 37 -9.32 34.23 15.04
N ARG A 38 -8.84 33.13 15.63
CA ARG A 38 -9.19 32.75 17.02
C ARG A 38 -8.62 33.72 18.05
N ARG A 39 -7.45 34.29 17.79
CA ARG A 39 -6.85 35.28 18.69
C ARG A 39 -7.64 36.59 18.71
N ALA A 40 -8.11 37.04 17.54
CA ALA A 40 -8.96 38.23 17.42
C ALA A 40 -10.27 38.13 18.22
N THR A 41 -10.77 36.91 18.46
CA THR A 41 -12.01 36.66 19.21
C THR A 41 -11.79 36.33 20.69
N SER A 42 -10.66 35.71 21.05
CA SER A 42 -10.35 35.28 22.43
C SER A 42 -9.54 36.28 23.25
N GLY A 43 -8.91 37.27 22.62
CA GLY A 43 -8.06 38.26 23.30
C GLY A 43 -6.76 37.70 23.87
N SER A 44 -6.36 36.46 23.51
CA SER A 44 -5.13 35.85 24.00
C SER A 44 -3.89 36.67 23.61
N SER A 45 -2.96 36.83 24.56
CA SER A 45 -1.67 37.49 24.37
C SER A 45 -0.56 36.53 23.93
N ASP A 46 -0.83 35.23 23.81
CA ASP A 46 0.21 34.24 23.51
C ASP A 46 0.83 34.49 22.13
N PRO A 47 2.16 34.43 22.00
CA PRO A 47 2.84 34.65 20.73
C PRO A 47 2.49 33.51 19.76
N LEU A 48 2.15 33.85 18.52
CA LEU A 48 1.95 32.85 17.46
C LEU A 48 3.31 32.43 16.89
N PRO A 49 3.45 31.20 16.37
CA PRO A 49 4.66 30.80 15.66
C PRO A 49 4.97 31.73 14.47
N GLU A 50 6.25 32.00 14.27
CA GLU A 50 6.80 32.85 13.21
C GLU A 50 7.63 32.00 12.25
N LEU A 51 7.32 32.05 10.96
CA LEU A 51 8.17 31.48 9.92
C LEU A 51 9.32 32.45 9.63
N VAL A 52 10.56 31.99 9.80
CA VAL A 52 11.77 32.84 9.74
C VAL A 52 12.70 32.51 8.58
N GLY A 53 12.43 31.43 7.85
CA GLY A 53 13.17 31.04 6.66
C GLY A 53 12.47 29.93 5.87
N ARG A 54 12.79 29.85 4.57
CA ARG A 54 12.09 28.99 3.61
C ARG A 54 13.03 28.30 2.61
N SER A 55 12.59 27.23 1.95
CA SER A 55 13.28 26.74 0.74
C SER A 55 12.98 27.62 -0.48
N HIS A 56 13.79 27.49 -1.54
CA HIS A 56 13.59 28.23 -2.79
C HIS A 56 12.26 27.94 -3.49
N GLU A 57 11.66 26.78 -3.24
CA GLU A 57 10.36 26.37 -3.81
C GLU A 57 9.15 26.71 -2.91
N CYS A 58 9.37 27.22 -1.70
CA CYS A 58 8.27 27.63 -0.82
C CYS A 58 7.79 29.04 -1.20
N ASP A 59 7.05 29.20 -2.28
CA ASP A 59 6.67 30.48 -2.87
C ASP A 59 5.20 30.89 -2.71
N TYR A 60 4.40 30.08 -1.99
CA TYR A 60 2.98 30.29 -1.73
C TYR A 60 2.67 30.34 -0.21
N PRO A 61 1.80 31.27 0.26
CA PRO A 61 0.99 32.24 -0.49
C PRO A 61 1.84 33.36 -1.12
N THR A 62 1.48 33.86 -2.30
CA THR A 62 2.33 34.76 -3.10
C THR A 62 2.50 36.19 -2.55
N ASP A 63 1.96 36.47 -1.37
CA ASP A 63 2.03 37.78 -0.75
C ASP A 63 3.38 38.04 -0.05
N ALA A 64 3.56 39.27 0.44
CA ALA A 64 4.83 39.72 1.01
C ALA A 64 5.26 38.90 2.24
N SER A 65 4.33 38.23 2.93
CA SER A 65 4.62 37.48 4.14
C SER A 65 5.53 36.27 3.88
N ILE A 66 5.52 35.68 2.68
CA ILE A 66 6.47 34.63 2.29
C ILE A 66 7.64 35.18 1.46
N GLN A 67 7.37 36.16 0.59
CA GLN A 67 8.35 36.58 -0.41
C GLN A 67 9.56 37.29 0.21
N GLN A 68 9.35 37.95 1.36
CA GLN A 68 10.41 38.61 2.12
C GLN A 68 11.25 37.66 2.98
N LEU A 69 10.84 36.40 3.14
CA LEU A 69 11.55 35.46 4.01
C LEU A 69 12.85 34.98 3.38
N PRO A 70 13.94 34.85 4.18
CA PRO A 70 15.20 34.30 3.72
C PRO A 70 15.04 32.94 3.04
N VAL A 71 15.51 32.85 1.80
CA VAL A 71 15.62 31.59 1.07
C VAL A 71 16.91 30.89 1.50
N LEU A 72 16.77 29.68 2.04
CA LEU A 72 17.86 28.92 2.66
C LEU A 72 18.39 27.80 1.78
N THR A 73 17.71 27.50 0.67
CA THR A 73 18.18 26.48 -0.28
C THR A 73 18.23 27.05 -1.67
N ALA A 74 19.05 26.45 -2.52
CA ALA A 74 19.04 26.71 -3.96
C ALA A 74 19.33 25.40 -4.71
N ALA A 75 18.77 25.24 -5.91
CA ALA A 75 19.22 24.19 -6.81
C ALA A 75 20.68 24.47 -7.22
N ARG A 76 21.53 23.45 -7.23
CA ARG A 76 22.88 23.53 -7.81
C ARG A 76 22.87 23.30 -9.32
N THR A 77 21.76 22.82 -9.84
CA THR A 77 21.52 22.59 -11.27
C THR A 77 20.80 23.77 -11.90
N ALA A 78 21.11 24.09 -13.15
CA ALA A 78 20.39 25.08 -13.93
C ALA A 78 19.30 24.39 -14.78
N PHE A 79 18.06 24.90 -14.73
CA PHE A 79 16.94 24.41 -15.55
C PHE A 79 16.97 25.08 -16.94
N THR A 80 17.94 24.69 -17.76
CA THR A 80 18.09 25.14 -19.16
C THR A 80 17.28 24.24 -20.11
N SER A 81 17.41 22.92 -19.96
CA SER A 81 16.64 21.90 -20.67
C SER A 81 16.58 20.61 -19.86
N SER A 82 15.56 19.78 -20.10
CA SER A 82 15.43 18.47 -19.44
C SER A 82 16.67 17.57 -19.60
N ALA A 83 17.26 17.56 -20.80
CA ALA A 83 18.47 16.76 -21.08
C ALA A 83 19.71 17.29 -20.34
N ASP A 84 19.86 18.61 -20.27
CA ASP A 84 20.99 19.24 -19.57
C ASP A 84 20.86 19.08 -18.04
N THR A 85 19.65 19.24 -17.50
CA THR A 85 19.36 18.92 -16.09
C THR A 85 19.64 17.45 -15.77
N HIS A 86 19.26 16.51 -16.66
CA HIS A 86 19.59 15.09 -16.50
C HIS A 86 21.10 14.85 -16.45
N ASN A 87 21.87 15.49 -17.34
CA ASN A 87 23.33 15.37 -17.38
C ASN A 87 23.98 15.95 -16.11
N GLN A 88 23.56 17.14 -15.67
CA GLN A 88 24.06 17.78 -14.44
C GLN A 88 23.70 16.96 -13.19
N VAL A 89 22.51 16.36 -13.14
CA VAL A 89 22.12 15.45 -12.05
C VAL A 89 22.99 14.20 -12.06
N ARG A 90 23.22 13.58 -13.22
CA ARG A 90 24.12 12.42 -13.35
C ARG A 90 25.55 12.75 -12.92
N GLU A 91 26.07 13.91 -13.34
CA GLU A 91 27.41 14.37 -12.98
C GLU A 91 27.52 14.69 -11.48
N ALA A 92 26.51 15.34 -10.89
CA ALA A 92 26.47 15.62 -9.47
C ALA A 92 26.41 14.32 -8.64
N LEU A 93 25.63 13.33 -9.07
CA LEU A 93 25.58 12.00 -8.45
C LEU A 93 26.91 11.26 -8.58
N ALA A 94 27.54 11.29 -9.76
CA ALA A 94 28.86 10.69 -10.00
C ALA A 94 29.96 11.34 -9.14
N ASN A 95 29.86 12.64 -8.88
CA ASN A 95 30.84 13.41 -8.11
C ASN A 95 30.49 13.56 -6.63
N ALA A 96 29.56 12.76 -6.09
CA ALA A 96 29.17 12.83 -4.67
C ALA A 96 28.74 14.22 -4.19
N SER A 97 28.13 14.99 -5.08
CA SER A 97 27.74 16.38 -4.83
C SER A 97 26.24 16.47 -4.58
N SER A 98 25.84 17.14 -3.50
CA SER A 98 24.43 17.43 -3.24
C SER A 98 23.80 18.22 -4.40
N LEU A 99 22.63 17.81 -4.87
CA LEU A 99 21.86 18.52 -5.90
C LEU A 99 21.35 19.88 -5.43
N TYR A 100 21.28 20.06 -4.11
CA TYR A 100 20.81 21.29 -3.47
C TYR A 100 21.91 21.91 -2.62
N TYR A 101 21.99 23.22 -2.63
CA TYR A 101 22.74 23.99 -1.66
C TYR A 101 21.83 24.32 -0.47
N LEU A 102 22.34 24.17 0.76
CA LEU A 102 21.72 24.66 1.98
C LEU A 102 22.65 25.72 2.58
N ASP A 103 22.14 26.94 2.79
CA ASP A 103 22.89 28.04 3.39
C ASP A 103 22.94 27.85 4.91
N THR A 104 23.92 27.07 5.36
CA THR A 104 24.09 26.69 6.77
C THR A 104 24.39 27.89 7.66
N ALA A 105 25.08 28.91 7.14
CA ALA A 105 25.36 30.15 7.87
C ALA A 105 24.08 30.97 8.10
N LYS A 106 23.22 31.13 7.08
CA LYS A 106 21.90 31.75 7.27
C LYS A 106 21.01 30.93 8.19
N LEU A 107 20.98 29.60 8.03
CA LEU A 107 20.19 28.72 8.88
C LEU A 107 20.60 28.86 10.36
N ALA A 108 21.91 28.87 10.65
CA ALA A 108 22.43 29.11 12.00
C ALA A 108 22.07 30.50 12.52
N ALA A 109 22.15 31.54 11.68
CA ALA A 109 21.79 32.91 12.05
C ALA A 109 20.29 33.06 12.40
N LEU A 110 19.43 32.23 11.80
CA LEU A 110 17.98 32.23 12.10
C LEU A 110 17.62 31.62 13.46
N LYS A 111 18.55 30.86 14.07
CA LYS A 111 18.43 30.22 15.39
C LYS A 111 17.12 29.45 15.60
N PRO A 112 16.79 28.44 14.75
CA PRO A 112 15.64 27.58 15.01
C PRO A 112 15.89 26.74 16.27
N ASN A 113 14.96 26.73 17.23
CA ASN A 113 15.06 25.96 18.48
C ASN A 113 13.84 25.04 18.63
N LEU A 114 14.08 23.72 18.56
CA LEU A 114 13.04 22.70 18.67
C LEU A 114 12.50 22.54 20.11
N GLY A 115 13.32 22.77 21.13
CA GLY A 115 12.89 22.77 22.53
C GLY A 115 11.90 23.91 22.79
N GLU A 116 12.24 25.13 22.37
CA GLU A 116 11.32 26.27 22.39
C GLU A 116 10.04 25.98 21.59
N ALA A 117 10.16 25.34 20.42
CA ALA A 117 9.03 24.96 19.58
C ALA A 117 8.01 24.05 20.25
N LEU A 118 8.51 23.10 21.02
CA LEU A 118 7.69 22.10 21.69
C LEU A 118 7.30 22.55 23.10
N GLY A 119 7.66 23.76 23.51
CA GLY A 119 7.40 24.29 24.85
C GLY A 119 8.23 23.63 25.95
N VAL A 120 9.36 23.02 25.57
CA VAL A 120 10.29 22.29 26.45
C VAL A 120 11.74 22.79 26.24
N PRO A 121 12.02 24.09 26.37
CA PRO A 121 13.36 24.65 26.11
C PRO A 121 14.42 24.07 27.05
N GLU A 122 14.10 23.89 28.33
CA GLU A 122 15.03 23.29 29.32
C GLU A 122 15.41 21.86 28.95
N ASP A 123 14.45 21.03 28.52
CA ASP A 123 14.72 19.66 28.06
C ASP A 123 15.50 19.63 26.74
N GLY A 124 15.21 20.57 25.83
CA GLY A 124 15.93 20.72 24.58
C GLY A 124 17.40 21.10 24.79
N ASP A 125 17.66 22.06 25.68
CA ASP A 125 19.00 22.51 26.05
C ASP A 125 19.75 21.41 26.82
N ALA A 126 19.07 20.74 27.76
CA ALA A 126 19.64 19.60 28.49
C ALA A 126 20.02 18.45 27.55
N MET A 127 19.15 18.12 26.59
CA MET A 127 19.44 17.09 25.58
C MET A 127 20.61 17.49 24.66
N ALA A 128 20.71 18.76 24.27
CA ALA A 128 21.83 19.25 23.48
C ALA A 128 23.15 19.16 24.27
N GLN A 129 23.12 19.56 25.54
CA GLN A 129 24.27 19.45 26.44
C GLN A 129 24.69 17.99 26.65
N GLU A 130 23.73 17.08 26.92
CA GLU A 130 24.01 15.64 27.08
C GLU A 130 24.69 15.06 25.83
N HIS A 131 24.21 15.43 24.63
CA HIS A 131 24.80 14.97 23.38
C HIS A 131 26.22 15.51 23.16
N GLU A 132 26.47 16.78 23.48
CA GLU A 132 27.79 17.41 23.38
C GLU A 132 28.78 16.76 24.37
N GLU A 133 28.37 16.55 25.62
CA GLU A 133 29.18 15.87 26.62
C GLU A 133 29.50 14.42 26.21
N LYS A 134 28.51 13.70 25.66
CA LYS A 134 28.73 12.33 25.13
C LYS A 134 29.68 12.32 23.94
N LEU A 135 29.57 13.28 23.02
CA LEU A 135 30.48 13.41 21.87
C LEU A 135 31.93 13.62 22.34
N GLN A 136 32.15 14.59 23.23
CA GLN A 136 33.47 14.89 23.78
C GLN A 136 34.08 13.68 24.47
N LYS A 137 33.30 12.99 25.32
CA LYS A 137 33.74 11.76 25.98
C LYS A 137 34.20 10.67 25.00
N LEU A 138 33.43 10.42 23.94
CA LEU A 138 33.76 9.40 22.93
C LEU A 138 35.02 9.78 22.13
N MET A 139 35.22 11.07 21.85
CA MET A 139 36.42 11.56 21.17
C MET A 139 37.67 11.42 22.05
N GLU A 140 37.58 11.73 23.36
CA GLU A 140 38.67 11.54 24.33
C GLU A 140 39.04 10.05 24.49
N GLU A 141 38.02 9.18 24.52
CA GLU A 141 38.19 7.73 24.58
C GLU A 141 38.90 7.20 23.31
N ALA A 142 38.45 7.63 22.13
CA ALA A 142 39.10 7.31 20.86
C ALA A 142 40.56 7.79 20.81
N GLU A 143 40.84 9.01 21.26
CA GLU A 143 42.21 9.55 21.32
C GLU A 143 43.09 8.71 22.25
N THR A 144 42.56 8.32 23.41
CA THR A 144 43.27 7.45 24.36
C THR A 144 43.64 6.11 23.71
N PHE A 145 42.72 5.47 22.99
CA PHE A 145 43.01 4.24 22.25
C PHE A 145 44.09 4.43 21.18
N VAL A 146 44.03 5.53 20.42
CA VAL A 146 45.05 5.87 19.41
C VAL A 146 46.42 6.04 20.07
N GLN A 147 46.51 6.71 21.22
CA GLN A 147 47.77 6.88 21.95
C GLN A 147 48.33 5.55 22.46
N ILE A 148 47.48 4.68 23.01
CA ILE A 148 47.87 3.33 23.48
C ILE A 148 48.44 2.51 22.30
N LYS A 149 47.90 2.68 21.10
CA LYS A 149 48.37 2.03 19.86
C LYS A 149 49.51 2.77 19.16
N GLY A 150 50.25 3.62 19.87
CA GLY A 150 51.44 4.31 19.35
C GLY A 150 51.13 5.39 18.32
N GLY A 151 49.93 5.97 18.36
CA GLY A 151 49.48 7.04 17.46
C GLY A 151 48.97 6.56 16.10
N LYS A 152 48.93 5.24 15.84
CA LYS A 152 48.45 4.69 14.57
C LYS A 152 46.91 4.69 14.54
N LYS A 153 46.33 5.35 13.53
CA LYS A 153 44.88 5.37 13.29
C LYS A 153 44.47 4.25 12.32
N PRO A 154 43.42 3.47 12.62
CA PRO A 154 42.87 2.50 11.67
C PRO A 154 42.31 3.19 10.42
N ARG A 155 42.66 2.72 9.22
CA ARG A 155 42.10 3.23 7.97
C ARG A 155 40.79 2.54 7.64
N VAL A 156 39.76 3.34 7.48
CA VAL A 156 38.37 2.92 7.35
C VAL A 156 37.89 3.19 5.94
N LEU A 157 37.54 2.13 5.22
CA LEU A 157 36.82 2.22 3.97
C LEU A 157 35.32 2.31 4.27
N MET A 158 34.79 3.53 4.26
CA MET A 158 33.37 3.80 4.49
C MET A 158 32.60 3.81 3.17
N VAL A 159 31.79 2.79 2.91
CA VAL A 159 31.09 2.60 1.64
C VAL A 159 29.61 2.94 1.80
N GLU A 160 29.10 3.86 0.98
CA GLU A 160 27.68 4.27 0.95
C GLU A 160 26.92 3.70 -0.25
N TRP A 161 27.63 3.29 -1.31
CA TRP A 161 27.07 2.62 -2.50
C TRP A 161 28.10 1.63 -3.09
N LEU A 162 27.65 0.43 -3.47
CA LEU A 162 28.50 -0.64 -4.00
C LEU A 162 28.89 -0.48 -5.48
N ASP A 163 27.97 -0.07 -6.37
CA ASP A 163 28.24 0.16 -7.79
C ASP A 163 27.35 1.28 -8.38
N PRO A 164 27.93 2.38 -8.92
CA PRO A 164 29.35 2.74 -8.83
C PRO A 164 29.76 2.94 -7.36
N LEU A 165 31.04 2.65 -7.05
CA LEU A 165 31.55 2.78 -5.70
C LEU A 165 31.40 4.23 -5.21
N PHE A 166 30.69 4.40 -4.10
CA PHE A 166 30.58 5.67 -3.42
C PHE A 166 31.13 5.55 -2.01
N LEU A 167 32.10 6.42 -1.70
CA LEU A 167 32.76 6.46 -0.41
C LEU A 167 32.31 7.67 0.41
N GLY A 168 32.07 7.45 1.70
CA GLY A 168 31.72 8.47 2.68
C GLY A 168 32.91 9.34 3.09
N THR A 169 33.54 9.99 2.11
CA THR A 169 34.76 10.80 2.30
C THR A 169 34.48 12.25 2.67
N LYS A 170 33.22 12.66 2.83
CA LYS A 170 32.88 14.07 3.06
C LYS A 170 31.79 14.21 4.11
N GLY A 171 31.70 15.42 4.66
CA GLY A 171 30.71 15.78 5.68
C GLY A 171 30.79 14.89 6.91
N TRP A 172 29.64 14.65 7.54
CA TRP A 172 29.56 13.92 8.80
C TRP A 172 30.04 12.46 8.70
N MET A 173 30.04 11.84 7.52
CA MET A 173 30.56 10.48 7.33
C MET A 173 32.08 10.41 7.53
N ARG A 174 32.80 11.46 7.13
CA ARG A 174 34.21 11.64 7.48
C ARG A 174 34.36 11.96 8.96
N GLU A 175 33.62 12.96 9.42
CA GLU A 175 33.77 13.49 10.78
C GLU A 175 33.55 12.40 11.83
N ILE A 176 32.59 11.48 11.62
CA ILE A 176 32.34 10.38 12.55
C ILE A 176 33.47 9.34 12.59
N VAL A 177 34.11 9.06 11.45
CA VAL A 177 35.28 8.17 11.38
C VAL A 177 36.48 8.81 12.07
N GLU A 178 36.73 10.09 11.81
CA GLU A 178 37.84 10.84 12.41
C GLU A 178 37.63 11.04 13.92
N ALA A 179 36.39 11.31 14.36
CA ALA A 179 36.00 11.38 15.77
C ALA A 179 36.16 10.03 16.49
N ALA A 180 35.97 8.91 15.79
CA ALA A 180 36.25 7.56 16.30
C ALA A 180 37.75 7.23 16.35
N GLY A 181 38.64 8.17 16.00
CA GLY A 181 40.09 7.95 15.97
C GLY A 181 40.57 7.17 14.74
N GLY A 182 39.74 7.04 13.71
CA GLY A 182 40.08 6.44 12.42
C GLY A 182 40.63 7.43 11.40
N GLN A 183 41.04 6.91 10.25
CA GLN A 183 41.43 7.67 9.07
C GLN A 183 40.57 7.21 7.88
N VAL A 184 39.90 8.11 7.17
CA VAL A 184 39.08 7.73 6.02
C VAL A 184 39.96 7.35 4.82
N VAL A 185 39.62 6.26 4.15
CA VAL A 185 40.19 5.90 2.85
C VAL A 185 39.50 6.73 1.76
N GLU A 186 40.25 7.61 1.11
CA GLU A 186 39.72 8.58 0.12
C GLU A 186 39.34 7.96 -1.22
N THR A 187 40.07 6.92 -1.62
CA THR A 187 39.93 6.26 -2.91
C THR A 187 40.50 4.84 -2.83
N LEU A 188 39.99 3.93 -3.65
CA LEU A 188 40.55 2.59 -3.85
C LEU A 188 41.32 2.54 -5.17
N GLY A 189 42.44 3.26 -5.25
CA GLY A 189 43.33 3.29 -6.41
C GLY A 189 42.74 3.96 -7.67
N GLY A 190 43.57 4.72 -8.38
CA GLY A 190 43.24 5.27 -9.69
C GLY A 190 44.51 5.51 -10.50
N GLU A 191 44.52 5.08 -11.78
CA GLU A 191 45.55 5.16 -12.86
C GLU A 191 47.04 4.86 -12.54
N MET A 192 47.48 5.00 -11.29
CA MET A 192 48.79 4.65 -10.78
C MET A 192 48.59 3.58 -9.70
N ASN A 193 49.08 2.37 -9.93
CA ASN A 193 48.97 1.20 -9.03
C ASN A 193 49.65 1.41 -7.65
N GLU A 194 49.16 2.34 -6.84
CA GLU A 194 49.54 2.47 -5.42
C GLU A 194 48.63 1.58 -4.58
N GLU A 195 49.22 0.68 -3.79
CA GLU A 195 48.50 -0.16 -2.83
C GLU A 195 47.86 0.73 -1.75
N VAL A 196 46.52 0.77 -1.73
CA VAL A 196 45.77 1.45 -0.67
C VAL A 196 45.47 0.43 0.40
N ASP A 197 46.25 0.46 1.46
CA ASP A 197 46.10 -0.48 2.55
C ASP A 197 44.88 -0.05 3.43
N VAL A 198 43.99 -1.00 3.74
CA VAL A 198 42.68 -0.79 4.37
C VAL A 198 42.60 -1.67 5.61
N ASP A 199 42.33 -1.09 6.79
CA ASP A 199 42.30 -1.86 8.04
C ASP A 199 40.90 -2.39 8.37
N VAL A 200 39.84 -1.73 7.89
CA VAL A 200 38.45 -2.13 8.12
C VAL A 200 37.53 -1.57 7.04
N VAL A 201 36.51 -2.33 6.66
CA VAL A 201 35.47 -1.91 5.71
C VAL A 201 34.14 -1.78 6.44
N ILE A 202 33.49 -0.63 6.30
CA ILE A 202 32.16 -0.39 6.84
C ILE A 202 31.21 -0.12 5.67
N LEU A 203 30.26 -1.03 5.44
CA LEU A 203 29.22 -0.88 4.42
C LEU A 203 27.98 -0.24 5.04
N ALA A 204 27.90 1.09 4.95
CA ALA A 204 26.82 1.93 5.50
C ALA A 204 25.85 2.38 4.39
N LEU A 205 25.35 1.43 3.59
CA LEU A 205 24.53 1.72 2.43
C LEU A 205 23.19 2.37 2.80
N CYS A 206 22.83 3.43 2.08
CA CYS A 206 21.51 4.07 2.21
C CYS A 206 20.45 3.28 1.42
N GLY A 207 19.29 3.03 2.02
CA GLY A 207 18.19 2.31 1.37
C GLY A 207 18.28 0.77 1.32
N LEU A 208 19.44 0.16 1.63
CA LEU A 208 19.57 -1.31 1.71
C LEU A 208 19.60 -1.81 3.15
N SER A 209 18.99 -2.97 3.40
CA SER A 209 19.05 -3.65 4.71
C SER A 209 20.33 -4.48 4.84
N LEU A 210 20.74 -4.81 6.08
CA LEU A 210 21.90 -5.67 6.37
C LEU A 210 21.93 -6.94 5.50
N GLY A 211 20.80 -7.64 5.40
CA GLY A 211 20.70 -8.89 4.64
C GLY A 211 20.74 -8.70 3.12
N LYS A 212 20.19 -7.58 2.61
CA LYS A 212 20.27 -7.27 1.17
C LYS A 212 21.70 -6.88 0.80
N THR A 213 22.36 -6.05 1.61
CA THR A 213 23.79 -5.72 1.40
C THR A 213 24.65 -6.98 1.39
N GLU A 214 24.44 -7.90 2.33
CA GLU A 214 25.12 -9.20 2.36
C GLU A 214 24.88 -10.04 1.08
N GLN A 215 23.65 -10.05 0.59
CA GLN A 215 23.29 -10.73 -0.65
C GLN A 215 23.97 -10.10 -1.88
N GLU A 216 24.00 -8.77 -2.01
CA GLU A 216 24.69 -8.07 -3.10
C GLU A 216 26.19 -8.43 -3.14
N LEU A 217 26.83 -8.56 -1.97
CA LEU A 217 28.22 -9.02 -1.87
C LEU A 217 28.40 -10.46 -2.34
N LEU A 218 27.49 -11.38 -1.95
CA LEU A 218 27.57 -12.81 -2.31
C LEU A 218 27.28 -13.07 -3.79
N GLU A 219 26.35 -12.30 -4.38
CA GLU A 219 25.95 -12.38 -5.79
C GLU A 219 26.93 -11.67 -6.73
N GLY A 220 27.92 -10.95 -6.18
CA GLY A 220 28.91 -10.23 -6.97
C GLY A 220 28.36 -8.96 -7.62
N HIS A 221 27.24 -8.41 -7.12
CA HIS A 221 26.70 -7.11 -7.50
C HIS A 221 27.46 -5.97 -6.82
N VAL A 222 28.77 -5.99 -7.03
CA VAL A 222 29.75 -5.09 -6.47
C VAL A 222 30.68 -4.69 -7.60
N GLY A 223 31.06 -3.41 -7.66
CA GLY A 223 31.99 -2.96 -8.68
C GLY A 223 33.35 -3.68 -8.59
N SER A 224 34.17 -3.51 -9.63
CA SER A 224 35.52 -4.11 -9.72
C SER A 224 36.43 -3.79 -8.53
N TRP A 225 36.15 -2.71 -7.81
CA TRP A 225 36.82 -2.34 -6.56
C TRP A 225 36.78 -3.45 -5.51
N TRP A 226 35.70 -4.25 -5.47
CA TRP A 226 35.55 -5.32 -4.49
C TRP A 226 36.59 -6.40 -4.75
N GLN A 227 36.67 -6.90 -5.98
CA GLN A 227 37.70 -7.86 -6.35
C GLN A 227 39.10 -7.28 -6.16
N ALA A 228 39.32 -6.00 -6.49
CA ALA A 228 40.61 -5.34 -6.26
C ALA A 228 40.98 -5.28 -4.77
N LEU A 229 40.03 -4.96 -3.88
CA LEU A 229 40.23 -4.99 -2.42
C LEU A 229 40.57 -6.40 -1.93
N LEU A 230 39.97 -7.44 -2.53
CA LEU A 230 40.23 -8.83 -2.19
C LEU A 230 41.57 -9.34 -2.75
N ASP A 231 41.98 -8.86 -3.92
CA ASP A 231 43.23 -9.26 -4.59
C ASP A 231 44.44 -8.57 -3.95
N GLN A 232 44.26 -7.37 -3.39
CA GLN A 232 45.30 -6.60 -2.69
C GLN A 232 45.85 -7.32 -1.45
N THR A 233 45.14 -8.31 -0.90
CA THR A 233 45.54 -8.93 0.36
C THR A 233 46.55 -10.06 0.21
N GLY A 234 46.74 -10.67 -0.97
CA GLY A 234 47.68 -11.79 -1.14
C GLY A 234 47.52 -12.88 -0.07
N ASP A 235 48.59 -13.15 0.71
CA ASP A 235 48.59 -14.04 1.88
C ASP A 235 48.18 -13.34 3.21
N ALA A 236 47.98 -12.02 3.22
CA ALA A 236 47.56 -11.26 4.38
C ALA A 236 46.06 -11.44 4.68
N PRO A 237 45.63 -11.33 5.95
CA PRO A 237 44.22 -11.38 6.30
C PRO A 237 43.47 -10.21 5.67
N VAL A 238 42.33 -10.50 5.06
CA VAL A 238 41.46 -9.48 4.48
C VAL A 238 40.86 -8.62 5.58
N PRO A 239 40.76 -7.29 5.40
CA PRO A 239 40.16 -6.44 6.41
C PRO A 239 38.75 -6.90 6.76
N PRO A 240 38.36 -6.86 8.05
CA PRO A 240 37.02 -7.20 8.47
C PRO A 240 36.00 -6.28 7.78
N VAL A 241 34.93 -6.89 7.28
CA VAL A 241 33.85 -6.20 6.58
C VAL A 241 32.61 -6.19 7.46
N TYR A 242 32.26 -5.01 7.94
CA TYR A 242 31.05 -4.79 8.73
C TYR A 242 29.95 -4.24 7.84
N ILE A 243 28.83 -4.92 7.84
CA ILE A 243 27.58 -4.45 7.24
C ILE A 243 26.79 -3.79 8.36
N VAL A 244 26.35 -2.54 8.17
CA VAL A 244 25.64 -1.76 9.20
C VAL A 244 24.33 -1.20 8.67
N ASP A 245 23.37 -0.87 9.55
CA ASP A 245 22.18 -0.11 9.17
C ASP A 245 22.54 1.35 8.85
N GLY A 246 23.03 1.59 7.63
CA GLY A 246 23.41 2.92 7.15
C GLY A 246 22.28 3.94 7.25
N THR A 247 21.05 3.49 7.00
CA THR A 247 19.87 4.36 6.92
C THR A 247 19.43 4.90 8.29
N SER A 248 19.45 4.07 9.33
CA SER A 248 19.02 4.48 10.67
C SER A 248 20.14 5.09 11.48
N MET A 249 21.40 4.71 11.22
CA MET A 249 22.54 5.01 12.08
C MET A 249 23.52 6.04 11.49
N PHE A 250 23.66 6.15 10.16
CA PHE A 250 24.71 6.97 9.52
C PHE A 250 24.18 8.10 8.64
N THR A 251 23.03 7.93 7.98
CA THR A 251 22.49 8.95 7.05
C THR A 251 21.46 9.90 7.64
N ARG A 252 21.10 9.72 8.91
CA ARG A 252 20.14 10.58 9.63
C ARG A 252 20.84 11.33 10.75
N PRO A 253 20.91 12.68 10.71
CA PRO A 253 21.52 13.48 11.76
C PRO A 253 20.61 13.53 12.99
N THR A 254 20.63 12.46 13.77
CA THR A 254 19.86 12.28 15.01
C THR A 254 20.80 11.85 16.12
N ARG A 255 20.31 11.79 17.37
CA ARG A 255 21.09 11.28 18.52
C ARG A 255 21.71 9.89 18.29
N ARG A 256 21.19 9.11 17.33
CA ARG A 256 21.75 7.79 16.96
C ARG A 256 23.14 7.87 16.34
N LEU A 257 23.57 9.03 15.82
CA LEU A 257 24.96 9.22 15.39
C LEU A 257 25.94 9.01 16.55
N LEU A 258 25.58 9.37 17.77
CA LEU A 258 26.42 9.10 18.95
C LEU A 258 26.47 7.62 19.29
N VAL A 259 25.41 6.87 18.98
CA VAL A 259 25.40 5.40 19.13
C VAL A 259 26.28 4.75 18.06
N ALA A 260 26.23 5.26 16.83
CA ALA A 260 27.11 4.83 15.74
C ALA A 260 28.59 5.18 16.01
N LEU A 261 28.86 6.36 16.57
CA LEU A 261 30.20 6.78 16.98
C LEU A 261 30.75 5.87 18.08
N GLU A 262 29.97 5.61 19.12
CA GLU A 262 30.34 4.68 20.20
C GLU A 262 30.66 3.28 19.68
N TRP A 263 29.82 2.75 18.78
CA TRP A 263 30.10 1.48 18.12
C TRP A 263 31.37 1.52 17.26
N LEU A 264 31.59 2.60 16.49
CA LEU A 264 32.81 2.76 15.70
C LEU A 264 34.05 2.81 16.59
N VAL A 265 34.04 3.53 17.71
CA VAL A 265 35.18 3.58 18.65
C VAL A 265 35.60 2.17 19.06
N HIS A 266 34.65 1.33 19.47
CA HIS A 266 34.96 -0.05 19.85
C HIS A 266 35.34 -0.95 18.67
N VAL A 267 34.70 -0.83 17.52
CA VAL A 267 35.06 -1.63 16.32
C VAL A 267 36.48 -1.32 15.83
N LEU A 268 36.87 -0.04 15.86
CA LEU A 268 38.19 0.39 15.40
C LEU A 268 39.30 0.03 16.38
N HIS A 269 39.02 0.09 17.69
CA HIS A 269 40.07 -0.02 18.70
C HIS A 269 40.07 -1.33 19.47
N GLU A 270 38.92 -1.96 19.65
CA GLU A 270 38.74 -3.17 20.44
C GLU A 270 37.75 -4.17 19.79
N PRO A 271 38.02 -4.66 18.57
CA PRO A 271 37.11 -5.52 17.81
C PRO A 271 36.78 -6.86 18.49
N ASP A 272 37.62 -7.31 19.44
CA ASP A 272 37.43 -8.54 20.22
C ASP A 272 36.89 -8.27 21.64
N SER A 273 36.40 -7.05 21.91
CA SER A 273 35.90 -6.70 23.25
C SER A 273 34.56 -7.34 23.58
N SER A 274 34.39 -7.72 24.84
CA SER A 274 33.08 -8.16 25.38
C SER A 274 31.99 -7.08 25.31
N TRP A 275 32.36 -5.83 25.05
CA TRP A 275 31.43 -4.74 24.78
C TRP A 275 30.74 -4.96 23.42
N LEU A 276 31.53 -5.25 22.38
CA LEU A 276 31.02 -5.41 21.02
C LEU A 276 30.10 -6.64 20.90
N GLU A 277 30.40 -7.71 21.63
CA GLU A 277 29.56 -8.91 21.74
C GLU A 277 28.18 -8.63 22.36
N ARG A 278 28.09 -7.66 23.26
CA ARG A 278 26.85 -7.28 23.97
C ARG A 278 26.15 -6.08 23.35
N SER A 279 26.75 -5.48 22.33
CA SER A 279 26.22 -4.29 21.68
C SER A 279 24.91 -4.63 20.97
N GLU A 280 23.87 -3.83 21.18
CA GLU A 280 22.61 -3.90 20.43
C GLU A 280 22.70 -3.16 19.09
N PHE A 281 23.89 -2.66 18.72
CA PHE A 281 24.08 -1.96 17.45
C PHE A 281 23.77 -2.91 16.26
N PRO A 282 22.98 -2.48 15.26
CA PRO A 282 22.58 -3.33 14.16
C PRO A 282 23.71 -3.49 13.14
N TYR A 283 24.58 -4.49 13.35
CA TYR A 283 25.63 -4.86 12.41
C TYR A 283 25.67 -6.37 12.13
N LYS A 284 26.35 -6.72 11.04
CA LYS A 284 26.81 -8.08 10.72
C LYS A 284 28.27 -8.03 10.29
N ILE A 285 29.02 -9.07 10.60
CA ILE A 285 30.34 -9.30 10.03
C ILE A 285 30.14 -10.23 8.84
N PHE A 286 30.64 -9.85 7.67
CA PHE A 286 30.52 -10.64 6.47
C PHE A 286 31.49 -11.83 6.49
N ASP A 287 30.98 -13.06 6.54
CA ASP A 287 31.77 -14.30 6.51
C ASP A 287 31.97 -14.78 5.06
N ARG A 288 33.23 -14.78 4.64
CA ARG A 288 33.66 -15.10 3.26
C ARG A 288 33.75 -16.60 2.97
N THR A 289 33.55 -17.48 3.96
CA THR A 289 33.51 -18.94 3.71
C THR A 289 32.27 -19.39 2.93
N THR A 290 31.29 -18.50 2.77
CA THR A 290 30.10 -18.71 1.94
C THR A 290 30.42 -18.37 0.48
N THR A 291 30.48 -19.38 -0.39
CA THR A 291 30.91 -19.30 -1.80
C THR A 291 30.14 -18.28 -2.65
N MET A 292 30.88 -17.40 -3.34
CA MET A 292 30.39 -16.48 -4.38
C MET A 292 29.95 -17.25 -5.64
N ILE A 293 28.84 -16.83 -6.28
CA ILE A 293 28.39 -17.39 -7.56
C ILE A 293 29.06 -16.59 -8.70
N PRO A 294 29.76 -17.21 -9.67
CA PRO A 294 30.46 -16.48 -10.73
C PRO A 294 29.54 -15.71 -11.70
N ALA A 295 29.97 -14.50 -12.07
CA ALA A 295 29.23 -13.47 -12.82
C ALA A 295 28.92 -13.76 -14.32
N ASP A 296 29.27 -14.93 -14.85
CA ASP A 296 29.22 -15.20 -16.31
C ASP A 296 27.87 -15.71 -16.85
N GLN A 297 26.81 -15.72 -16.04
CA GLN A 297 25.47 -16.19 -16.47
C GLN A 297 24.39 -15.10 -16.65
N ALA A 298 24.72 -13.82 -16.44
CA ALA A 298 23.72 -12.75 -16.39
C ALA A 298 23.47 -12.00 -17.73
N ALA A 299 24.24 -12.26 -18.79
CA ALA A 299 24.24 -11.43 -20.00
C ALA A 299 23.78 -12.17 -21.28
N SER A 300 22.57 -12.71 -21.29
CA SER A 300 21.85 -12.93 -22.55
C SER A 300 20.35 -12.97 -22.29
N GLU A 301 19.64 -11.90 -22.68
CA GLU A 301 18.29 -11.92 -23.24
C GLU A 301 17.61 -10.57 -23.01
N ASP A 302 17.93 -9.60 -23.86
CA ASP A 302 17.06 -8.45 -24.06
C ASP A 302 16.90 -8.19 -25.56
N LYS A 303 15.95 -8.92 -26.17
CA LYS A 303 15.04 -8.47 -27.24
C LYS A 303 14.37 -9.65 -27.96
N ALA A 304 13.22 -10.07 -27.45
CA ALA A 304 12.10 -10.53 -28.27
C ALA A 304 10.78 -10.15 -27.57
N ARG A 305 9.97 -9.34 -28.25
CA ARG A 305 8.81 -8.61 -27.72
C ARG A 305 7.65 -9.51 -27.30
N GLY A 306 7.42 -9.56 -25.99
CA GLY A 306 6.13 -9.71 -25.29
C GLY A 306 6.37 -9.11 -23.90
N GLU A 307 5.66 -8.03 -23.56
CA GLU A 307 5.93 -7.11 -22.42
C GLU A 307 6.83 -7.69 -21.30
N MET A 308 8.15 -7.57 -21.45
CA MET A 308 9.10 -8.03 -20.44
C MET A 308 9.07 -6.99 -19.31
N LYS A 309 8.60 -7.41 -18.13
CA LYS A 309 8.58 -6.56 -16.94
C LYS A 309 10.02 -6.14 -16.61
N SER A 310 10.23 -4.88 -16.22
CA SER A 310 11.57 -4.41 -15.87
C SER A 310 12.17 -5.27 -14.74
N PRO A 311 13.50 -5.41 -14.64
CA PRO A 311 14.16 -6.18 -13.58
C PRO A 311 13.69 -5.79 -12.17
N GLU A 312 13.45 -4.49 -11.95
CA GLU A 312 12.90 -3.94 -10.72
C GLU A 312 11.47 -4.44 -10.41
N LEU A 313 10.63 -4.60 -11.44
CA LEU A 313 9.30 -5.17 -11.28
C LEU A 313 9.37 -6.67 -10.99
N LEU A 314 10.33 -7.38 -11.59
CA LEU A 314 10.57 -8.80 -11.29
C LEU A 314 11.07 -8.98 -9.86
N GLU A 315 11.96 -8.12 -9.36
CA GLU A 315 12.42 -8.14 -7.96
C GLU A 315 11.26 -7.81 -6.99
N ILE A 316 10.44 -6.81 -7.31
CA ILE A 316 9.23 -6.49 -6.54
C ILE A 316 8.26 -7.68 -6.49
N GLU A 317 8.07 -8.37 -7.62
CA GLU A 317 7.20 -9.55 -7.72
C GLU A 317 7.78 -10.73 -6.96
N GLU A 318 9.10 -10.91 -6.97
CA GLU A 318 9.79 -11.97 -6.26
C GLU A 318 9.79 -11.75 -4.74
N LEU A 319 10.10 -10.53 -4.28
CA LEU A 319 10.00 -10.16 -2.86
C LEU A 319 8.57 -10.28 -2.37
N HIS A 320 7.59 -9.89 -3.19
CA HIS A 320 6.19 -10.10 -2.89
C HIS A 320 5.82 -11.59 -2.82
N ARG A 321 6.30 -12.41 -3.77
CA ARG A 321 6.09 -13.85 -3.81
C ARG A 321 6.65 -14.52 -2.55
N LEU A 322 7.92 -14.27 -2.23
CA LEU A 322 8.59 -14.78 -1.04
C LEU A 322 7.90 -14.31 0.25
N ALA A 323 7.51 -13.04 0.34
CA ALA A 323 6.80 -12.53 1.50
C ALA A 323 5.40 -13.15 1.63
N CYS A 324 4.72 -13.45 0.52
CA CYS A 324 3.45 -14.18 0.54
C CYS A 324 3.64 -15.64 0.97
N GLU A 325 4.65 -16.34 0.46
CA GLU A 325 4.98 -17.73 0.82
C GLU A 325 5.33 -17.85 2.30
N ASN A 326 6.11 -16.89 2.81
CA ASN A 326 6.47 -16.79 4.22
C ASN A 326 5.38 -16.19 5.11
N LYS A 327 4.17 -15.92 4.56
CA LYS A 327 3.03 -15.35 5.28
C LYS A 327 3.35 -14.04 6.01
N GLN A 328 4.27 -13.25 5.47
CA GLN A 328 4.65 -11.95 5.99
C GLN A 328 3.59 -10.91 5.66
N ALA A 329 3.37 -9.97 6.59
CA ALA A 329 2.35 -8.95 6.41
C ALA A 329 2.75 -7.89 5.37
N MET A 330 4.03 -7.55 5.34
CA MET A 330 4.58 -6.52 4.47
C MET A 330 5.97 -6.97 4.04
N TYR A 331 6.41 -6.47 2.90
CA TYR A 331 7.82 -6.48 2.51
C TYR A 331 8.24 -5.03 2.23
N THR A 332 9.53 -4.77 2.27
CA THR A 332 10.06 -3.46 1.91
C THR A 332 10.23 -3.43 0.40
N ASP A 333 9.59 -2.47 -0.25
CA ASP A 333 9.79 -2.20 -1.66
C ASP A 333 11.23 -1.74 -1.89
N PRO A 334 12.03 -2.46 -2.69
CA PRO A 334 13.47 -2.23 -2.82
C PRO A 334 13.77 -0.89 -3.49
N ALA A 335 12.90 -0.43 -4.39
CA ALA A 335 13.08 0.82 -5.13
C ALA A 335 12.67 2.05 -4.31
N THR A 336 11.66 1.93 -3.44
CA THR A 336 11.09 3.09 -2.71
C THR A 336 11.31 3.09 -1.21
N GLY A 337 11.75 1.98 -0.62
CA GLY A 337 11.91 1.81 0.84
C GLY A 337 10.59 1.78 1.62
N TYR A 338 9.43 1.87 0.95
CA TYR A 338 8.13 1.80 1.61
C TYR A 338 7.79 0.37 2.04
N SER A 339 7.17 0.23 3.21
CA SER A 339 6.54 -1.03 3.58
C SER A 339 5.29 -1.25 2.74
N VAL A 340 5.34 -2.25 1.87
CA VAL A 340 4.23 -2.62 0.99
C VAL A 340 3.53 -3.85 1.55
N MET A 341 2.22 -3.73 1.73
CA MET A 341 1.38 -4.86 2.16
C MET A 341 1.35 -5.96 1.10
N THR A 342 1.59 -7.19 1.53
CA THR A 342 1.55 -8.38 0.68
C THR A 342 0.12 -8.70 0.24
N ALA A 343 -0.03 -9.40 -0.88
CA ALA A 343 -1.34 -9.91 -1.26
C ALA A 343 -1.87 -10.89 -0.20
N TYR A 344 -0.98 -11.64 0.46
CA TYR A 344 -1.31 -12.49 1.60
C TYR A 344 -2.05 -11.73 2.70
N ILE A 345 -1.46 -10.66 3.29
CA ILE A 345 -2.13 -9.95 4.38
C ILE A 345 -3.41 -9.27 3.93
N LEU A 346 -3.43 -8.80 2.68
CA LEU A 346 -4.58 -8.11 2.12
C LEU A 346 -5.75 -9.09 1.92
N LYS A 347 -5.48 -10.32 1.44
CA LYS A 347 -6.45 -11.42 1.36
C LYS A 347 -6.93 -11.83 2.76
N GLU A 348 -6.01 -11.97 3.71
CA GLU A 348 -6.31 -12.29 5.11
C GLU A 348 -7.20 -11.24 5.80
N ARG A 349 -7.12 -9.97 5.41
CA ARG A 349 -8.01 -8.91 5.89
C ARG A 349 -9.40 -8.98 5.29
N GLN A 350 -9.56 -9.63 4.14
CA GLN A 350 -10.82 -9.77 3.40
C GLN A 350 -11.49 -8.42 3.09
N VAL A 351 -10.76 -7.31 3.08
CA VAL A 351 -11.34 -5.96 2.90
C VAL A 351 -10.45 -5.14 1.97
N CYS A 352 -11.04 -4.58 0.91
CA CYS A 352 -10.39 -3.55 0.09
C CYS A 352 -10.58 -2.17 0.73
N CYS A 353 -9.50 -1.56 1.23
CA CYS A 353 -9.56 -0.27 1.94
C CYS A 353 -9.75 0.96 1.03
N GLY A 354 -9.55 0.81 -0.28
CA GLY A 354 -9.67 1.90 -1.25
C GLY A 354 -8.43 2.81 -1.40
N ASN A 355 -7.29 2.44 -0.81
CA ASN A 355 -6.07 3.27 -0.82
C ASN A 355 -5.13 3.02 -2.02
N GLY A 356 -5.45 2.12 -2.94
CA GLY A 356 -4.59 1.83 -4.10
C GLY A 356 -3.30 1.09 -3.75
N CYS A 357 -3.37 0.04 -2.94
CA CYS A 357 -2.20 -0.75 -2.51
C CYS A 357 -1.54 -1.48 -3.69
N ARG A 358 -0.20 -1.46 -3.77
CA ARG A 358 0.57 -2.06 -4.88
C ARG A 358 0.18 -3.51 -5.22
N HIS A 359 -0.13 -4.34 -4.23
CA HIS A 359 -0.52 -5.75 -4.44
C HIS A 359 -1.97 -6.04 -4.05
N CYS A 360 -2.88 -5.11 -4.32
CA CYS A 360 -4.28 -5.29 -3.97
C CYS A 360 -4.85 -6.53 -4.70
N PRO A 361 -5.19 -7.60 -3.97
CA PRO A 361 -5.69 -8.83 -4.60
C PRO A 361 -7.09 -8.64 -5.19
N TYR A 362 -7.78 -7.57 -4.78
CA TYR A 362 -9.15 -7.24 -5.14
C TYR A 362 -9.26 -6.36 -6.39
N GLY A 363 -8.20 -6.25 -7.21
CA GLY A 363 -8.21 -5.43 -8.42
C GLY A 363 -8.58 -3.97 -8.17
N HIS A 364 -8.21 -3.42 -7.00
CA HIS A 364 -8.60 -2.07 -6.58
C HIS A 364 -10.10 -1.79 -6.55
N ALA A 365 -10.92 -2.82 -6.27
CA ALA A 365 -12.38 -2.78 -6.11
C ALA A 365 -12.95 -1.47 -5.50
N ASN A 366 -12.40 -1.02 -4.36
CA ASN A 366 -12.91 0.14 -3.62
C ASN A 366 -12.09 1.43 -3.81
N VAL A 367 -11.17 1.50 -4.78
CA VAL A 367 -10.34 2.68 -5.03
C VAL A 367 -11.12 3.69 -5.88
N LYS A 368 -11.36 4.88 -5.33
CA LYS A 368 -12.24 5.89 -5.98
C LYS A 368 -11.66 6.45 -7.27
N ASP A 369 -10.37 6.78 -7.27
CA ASP A 369 -9.69 7.41 -8.40
C ASP A 369 -9.30 6.37 -9.47
N PRO A 370 -9.86 6.44 -10.70
CA PRO A 370 -9.56 5.49 -11.77
C PRO A 370 -8.08 5.45 -12.16
N SER A 371 -7.36 6.58 -12.10
CA SER A 371 -5.95 6.66 -12.48
C SER A 371 -5.03 5.83 -11.55
N ARG A 372 -5.52 5.54 -10.34
CA ARG A 372 -4.82 4.73 -9.33
C ARG A 372 -5.17 3.25 -9.40
N ARG A 373 -6.08 2.85 -10.28
CA ARG A 373 -6.55 1.45 -10.43
C ARG A 373 -5.60 0.67 -11.35
N LYS A 374 -4.40 0.37 -10.85
CA LYS A 374 -3.37 -0.35 -11.62
C LYS A 374 -3.43 -1.89 -11.51
N ASN A 375 -4.12 -2.43 -10.50
CA ASN A 375 -4.19 -3.87 -10.26
C ASN A 375 -5.41 -4.51 -10.89
N LYS A 376 -5.22 -5.73 -11.41
CA LYS A 376 -6.28 -6.65 -11.81
C LYS A 376 -6.52 -7.71 -10.73
N LEU A 377 -7.63 -8.41 -10.81
CA LEU A 377 -7.90 -9.58 -9.99
C LEU A 377 -6.91 -10.71 -10.36
N ALA A 378 -5.99 -11.05 -9.46
CA ALA A 378 -4.93 -12.04 -9.72
C ALA A 378 -5.32 -13.47 -9.30
N GLY A 379 -6.59 -13.75 -9.03
CA GLY A 379 -7.08 -15.04 -8.55
C GLY A 379 -8.37 -14.92 -7.75
N ASP A 380 -8.84 -16.04 -7.19
CA ASP A 380 -10.04 -16.06 -6.34
C ASP A 380 -9.83 -15.17 -5.09
N VAL A 381 -10.82 -14.34 -4.79
CA VAL A 381 -10.80 -13.47 -3.61
C VAL A 381 -12.15 -13.43 -2.91
N PHE A 382 -12.07 -13.26 -1.59
CA PHE A 382 -13.22 -13.08 -0.71
C PHE A 382 -13.17 -11.69 -0.08
N LEU A 383 -14.23 -10.93 -0.27
CA LEU A 383 -14.41 -9.55 0.17
C LEU A 383 -15.55 -9.48 1.19
N LYS A 384 -15.28 -8.88 2.35
CA LYS A 384 -16.26 -8.50 3.37
C LYS A 384 -16.57 -7.01 3.21
N PRO A 385 -17.82 -6.60 3.46
CA PRO A 385 -18.20 -5.19 3.43
C PRO A 385 -17.42 -4.40 4.50
N ARG A 386 -16.95 -3.20 4.16
CA ARG A 386 -16.20 -2.32 5.08
C ARG A 386 -17.11 -1.72 6.13
N ARG A 387 -18.32 -1.35 5.72
CA ARG A 387 -19.31 -0.64 6.54
C ARG A 387 -20.45 -1.58 6.86
N ARG A 388 -20.93 -1.49 8.10
CA ARG A 388 -22.28 -1.94 8.47
C ARG A 388 -23.06 -0.74 8.96
N SER A 389 -24.36 -0.73 8.70
CA SER A 389 -25.25 0.31 9.16
C SER A 389 -25.20 0.43 10.70
N LYS A 390 -25.22 1.66 11.21
CA LYS A 390 -25.09 1.94 12.65
C LYS A 390 -26.23 1.27 13.42
N GLY A 391 -25.90 0.57 14.51
CA GLY A 391 -26.89 -0.12 15.35
C GLY A 391 -27.11 -1.59 15.02
N ILE A 392 -26.57 -2.08 13.90
CA ILE A 392 -26.67 -3.49 13.50
C ILE A 392 -25.58 -4.31 14.21
N ALA A 393 -25.96 -5.48 14.73
CA ALA A 393 -25.03 -6.40 15.38
C ALA A 393 -23.92 -6.88 14.41
N LYS A 394 -22.70 -7.08 14.92
CA LYS A 394 -21.54 -7.45 14.09
C LYS A 394 -21.69 -8.79 13.35
N ASP A 395 -22.54 -9.66 13.88
CA ASP A 395 -22.85 -11.01 13.39
C ASP A 395 -24.12 -11.08 12.53
N ALA A 396 -24.78 -9.95 12.27
CA ALA A 396 -25.97 -9.89 11.43
C ALA A 396 -25.72 -10.46 10.02
N PRO A 397 -26.72 -11.08 9.37
CA PRO A 397 -26.55 -11.71 8.07
C PRO A 397 -26.12 -10.75 6.95
N GLY A 398 -26.42 -9.45 7.08
CA GLY A 398 -26.26 -8.47 6.01
C GLY A 398 -27.48 -8.45 5.07
N GLY A 399 -27.48 -7.60 4.05
CA GLY A 399 -28.54 -7.55 3.04
C GLY A 399 -29.86 -6.89 3.48
N GLN A 400 -29.87 -6.20 4.62
CA GLN A 400 -31.07 -5.60 5.22
C GLN A 400 -31.80 -4.63 4.29
N LEU A 401 -31.06 -3.98 3.39
CA LEU A 401 -31.63 -3.11 2.37
C LEU A 401 -32.72 -3.81 1.53
N LEU A 402 -32.63 -5.14 1.40
CA LEU A 402 -33.55 -5.97 0.62
C LEU A 402 -34.55 -6.75 1.48
N TRP A 403 -34.42 -6.76 2.81
CA TRP A 403 -35.34 -7.51 3.67
C TRP A 403 -36.77 -6.94 3.62
N PRO A 404 -37.83 -7.77 3.64
CA PRO A 404 -39.20 -7.28 3.71
C PRO A 404 -39.45 -6.37 4.93
N GLU A 405 -40.30 -5.35 4.81
CA GLU A 405 -40.52 -4.30 5.82
C GLU A 405 -40.99 -4.79 7.21
N ARG A 406 -41.48 -6.03 7.31
CA ARG A 406 -42.09 -6.60 8.53
C ARG A 406 -41.17 -7.55 9.31
N VAL A 407 -39.89 -7.60 8.98
CA VAL A 407 -38.91 -8.47 9.65
C VAL A 407 -38.07 -7.62 10.61
N GLU A 408 -38.32 -7.73 11.91
CA GLU A 408 -37.54 -7.05 12.95
C GLU A 408 -36.22 -7.80 13.27
N ASP A 409 -35.16 -7.06 13.60
CA ASP A 409 -33.81 -7.56 13.97
C ASP A 409 -33.81 -8.54 15.18
N THR A 410 -34.92 -8.66 15.89
CA THR A 410 -35.03 -9.34 17.20
C THR A 410 -34.91 -10.87 17.13
N ASN A 411 -35.00 -11.48 15.95
CA ASN A 411 -34.79 -12.92 15.73
C ASN A 411 -33.45 -13.27 15.05
N ALA A 412 -32.53 -12.30 14.88
CA ALA A 412 -31.24 -12.51 14.21
C ALA A 412 -30.27 -13.47 14.95
N GLY A 413 -30.64 -13.97 16.14
CA GLY A 413 -29.77 -14.73 17.05
C GLY A 413 -29.95 -16.25 17.14
N SER A 414 -30.90 -16.88 16.43
CA SER A 414 -31.10 -18.35 16.56
C SER A 414 -31.32 -19.12 15.26
N GLY A 415 -31.14 -18.49 14.11
CA GLY A 415 -31.02 -19.24 12.85
C GLY A 415 -29.76 -20.08 12.85
N ASP A 416 -29.81 -21.26 12.21
CA ASP A 416 -28.67 -22.17 12.12
C ASP A 416 -27.50 -21.45 11.43
N SER A 417 -26.66 -20.83 12.25
CA SER A 417 -25.56 -19.93 11.87
C SER A 417 -24.47 -20.62 11.05
N ARG A 418 -24.67 -21.92 10.81
CA ARG A 418 -23.85 -22.88 10.09
C ARG A 418 -24.17 -22.94 8.59
N ASN A 419 -25.34 -22.49 8.14
CA ASN A 419 -25.77 -22.65 6.75
C ASN A 419 -25.64 -21.34 5.97
N LEU A 420 -24.81 -21.38 4.92
CA LEU A 420 -24.57 -20.26 4.01
C LEU A 420 -25.41 -20.44 2.73
N VAL A 421 -25.97 -19.34 2.24
CA VAL A 421 -26.60 -19.29 0.92
C VAL A 421 -25.70 -18.50 -0.01
N VAL A 422 -25.28 -19.11 -1.11
CA VAL A 422 -24.47 -18.43 -2.13
C VAL A 422 -25.37 -17.99 -3.28
N VAL A 423 -25.30 -16.72 -3.65
CA VAL A 423 -26.10 -16.14 -4.72
C VAL A 423 -25.19 -15.78 -5.88
N PHE A 424 -25.45 -16.34 -7.06
CA PHE A 424 -24.75 -15.96 -8.28
C PHE A 424 -25.16 -14.55 -8.68
N TRP A 425 -24.22 -13.64 -8.57
CA TRP A 425 -24.45 -12.21 -8.65
C TRP A 425 -23.86 -11.64 -9.94
N SER A 426 -24.67 -11.53 -10.97
CA SER A 426 -24.26 -10.94 -12.25
C SER A 426 -24.09 -9.42 -12.17
N GLY A 427 -24.64 -8.78 -11.12
CA GLY A 427 -24.70 -7.33 -10.96
C GLY A 427 -25.85 -6.66 -11.71
N GLY A 428 -26.66 -7.44 -12.43
CA GLY A 428 -27.84 -6.98 -13.15
C GLY A 428 -29.16 -7.23 -12.42
N LYS A 429 -30.23 -6.76 -13.05
CA LYS A 429 -31.60 -6.79 -12.53
C LYS A 429 -32.09 -8.20 -12.14
N ASP A 430 -31.66 -9.24 -12.84
CA ASP A 430 -32.18 -10.60 -12.65
C ASP A 430 -31.62 -11.20 -11.34
N SER A 431 -30.30 -11.05 -11.10
CA SER A 431 -29.69 -11.42 -9.83
C SER A 431 -30.18 -10.56 -8.65
N PHE A 432 -30.51 -9.30 -8.92
CA PHE A 432 -31.10 -8.38 -7.93
C PHE A 432 -32.51 -8.82 -7.51
N LEU A 433 -33.35 -9.19 -8.46
CA LEU A 433 -34.66 -9.79 -8.21
C LEU A 433 -34.52 -11.13 -7.47
N ALA A 434 -33.65 -12.01 -7.94
CA ALA A 434 -33.44 -13.33 -7.32
C ALA A 434 -33.08 -13.22 -5.84
N LEU A 435 -32.23 -12.26 -5.48
CA LEU A 435 -31.88 -11.99 -4.08
C LEU A 435 -33.07 -11.45 -3.26
N SER A 436 -33.88 -10.56 -3.83
CA SER A 436 -35.10 -10.07 -3.16
C SER A 436 -36.11 -11.19 -2.92
N PHE A 437 -36.43 -11.96 -3.97
CA PHE A 437 -37.36 -13.08 -3.89
C PHE A 437 -36.88 -14.19 -2.94
N LEU A 438 -35.55 -14.38 -2.83
CA LEU A 438 -34.99 -15.26 -1.81
C LEU A 438 -35.37 -14.80 -0.39
N TYR A 439 -35.17 -13.52 -0.06
CA TYR A 439 -35.52 -12.99 1.26
C TYR A 439 -37.03 -13.03 1.51
N GLU A 440 -37.85 -12.74 0.51
CA GLU A 440 -39.31 -12.86 0.59
C GLU A 440 -39.75 -14.29 0.89
N ALA A 441 -39.16 -15.30 0.23
CA ALA A 441 -39.45 -16.70 0.49
C ALA A 441 -39.09 -17.10 1.93
N TYR A 442 -37.93 -16.67 2.43
CA TYR A 442 -37.54 -16.92 3.83
C TYR A 442 -38.51 -16.26 4.81
N ALA A 443 -38.94 -15.02 4.54
CA ALA A 443 -39.91 -14.34 5.38
C ALA A 443 -41.29 -15.02 5.34
N ALA A 444 -41.78 -15.42 4.17
CA ALA A 444 -43.07 -16.11 4.00
C ALA A 444 -43.08 -17.47 4.72
N GLU A 445 -41.96 -18.18 4.69
CA GLU A 445 -41.77 -19.46 5.40
C GLU A 445 -41.44 -19.28 6.90
N HIS A 446 -41.45 -18.04 7.41
CA HIS A 446 -41.09 -17.70 8.78
C HIS A 446 -39.71 -18.24 9.20
N LYS A 447 -38.78 -18.32 8.24
CA LYS A 447 -37.40 -18.75 8.45
C LYS A 447 -36.52 -17.55 8.85
N PRO A 448 -35.49 -17.78 9.67
CA PRO A 448 -34.50 -16.76 9.98
C PRO A 448 -33.76 -16.33 8.71
N MET A 449 -33.45 -15.03 8.59
CA MET A 449 -32.77 -14.50 7.41
C MET A 449 -31.42 -15.19 7.18
N PRO A 450 -31.15 -15.68 5.96
CA PRO A 450 -29.97 -16.47 5.68
C PRO A 450 -28.72 -15.59 5.64
N LYS A 451 -27.56 -16.18 5.99
CA LYS A 451 -26.26 -15.56 5.70
C LYS A 451 -25.97 -15.72 4.22
N VAL A 452 -26.08 -14.63 3.48
CA VAL A 452 -25.85 -14.59 2.04
C VAL A 452 -24.39 -14.24 1.73
N VAL A 453 -23.80 -14.93 0.75
CA VAL A 453 -22.55 -14.57 0.10
C VAL A 453 -22.82 -14.40 -1.39
N LEU A 454 -22.46 -13.26 -1.95
CA LEU A 454 -22.52 -13.05 -3.40
C LEU A 454 -21.34 -13.76 -4.04
N LEU A 455 -21.53 -14.43 -5.17
CA LEU A 455 -20.46 -15.03 -5.97
C LEU A 455 -20.59 -14.60 -7.41
N THR A 456 -19.49 -14.19 -8.04
CA THR A 456 -19.42 -14.02 -9.49
C THR A 456 -18.07 -14.44 -10.05
N THR A 457 -18.03 -14.74 -11.34
CA THR A 457 -16.81 -14.96 -12.10
C THR A 457 -16.37 -13.67 -12.77
N ILE A 458 -15.06 -13.43 -12.79
CA ILE A 458 -14.42 -12.30 -13.46
C ILE A 458 -13.36 -12.87 -14.38
N ASP A 459 -13.35 -12.38 -15.62
CA ASP A 459 -12.28 -12.67 -16.56
C ASP A 459 -10.98 -12.00 -16.06
N PRO A 460 -9.89 -12.75 -15.84
CA PRO A 460 -8.67 -12.21 -15.22
C PRO A 460 -7.95 -11.19 -16.12
N ASP A 461 -8.15 -11.27 -17.45
CA ASP A 461 -7.47 -10.40 -18.41
C ASP A 461 -8.17 -9.05 -18.52
N THR A 462 -9.50 -9.06 -18.57
CA THR A 462 -10.34 -7.87 -18.77
C THR A 462 -10.90 -7.29 -17.47
N ASN A 463 -10.91 -8.08 -16.39
CA ASN A 463 -11.42 -7.71 -15.05
C ASN A 463 -12.91 -7.32 -15.05
N VAL A 464 -13.68 -7.88 -15.98
CA VAL A 464 -15.14 -7.74 -16.06
C VAL A 464 -15.83 -9.10 -15.88
N VAL A 465 -17.10 -9.06 -15.48
CA VAL A 465 -17.99 -10.22 -15.56
C VAL A 465 -18.18 -10.53 -17.05
N PRO A 466 -17.80 -11.72 -17.54
CA PRO A 466 -17.98 -12.11 -18.93
C PRO A 466 -19.44 -11.97 -19.34
N ILE A 467 -19.72 -11.63 -20.60
CA ILE A 467 -21.08 -11.46 -21.16
C ILE A 467 -21.80 -10.20 -20.63
N GLN A 468 -21.89 -10.00 -19.31
CA GLN A 468 -22.57 -8.83 -18.73
C GLN A 468 -21.80 -7.51 -18.91
N ASN A 469 -20.48 -7.59 -19.11
CA ASN A 469 -19.59 -6.45 -19.28
C ASN A 469 -19.62 -5.47 -18.09
N ILE A 470 -19.67 -6.02 -16.87
CA ILE A 470 -19.69 -5.24 -15.62
C ILE A 470 -18.34 -5.39 -14.93
N SER A 471 -17.70 -4.27 -14.58
CA SER A 471 -16.39 -4.31 -13.92
C SER A 471 -16.47 -4.96 -12.53
N ALA A 472 -15.41 -5.67 -12.12
CA ALA A 472 -15.31 -6.23 -10.77
C ALA A 472 -15.46 -5.16 -9.67
N GLN A 473 -15.06 -3.92 -9.95
CA GLN A 473 -15.22 -2.76 -9.07
C GLN A 473 -16.70 -2.43 -8.86
N THR A 474 -17.49 -2.41 -9.93
CA THR A 474 -18.94 -2.20 -9.85
C THR A 474 -19.59 -3.28 -9.01
N ILE A 475 -19.22 -4.55 -9.22
CA ILE A 475 -19.73 -5.68 -8.43
C ILE A 475 -19.38 -5.52 -6.94
N ALA A 476 -18.14 -5.15 -6.62
CA ALA A 476 -17.71 -4.91 -5.25
C ALA A 476 -18.46 -3.74 -4.59
N ALA A 477 -18.70 -2.66 -5.34
CA ALA A 477 -19.49 -1.53 -4.87
C ALA A 477 -20.96 -1.90 -4.60
N GLN A 478 -21.56 -2.77 -5.43
CA GLN A 478 -22.90 -3.33 -5.18
C GLN A 478 -22.93 -4.16 -3.89
N ALA A 479 -21.95 -5.05 -3.71
CA ALA A 479 -21.84 -5.87 -2.50
C ALA A 479 -21.67 -5.02 -1.24
N GLU A 480 -20.85 -3.97 -1.30
CA GLU A 480 -20.68 -3.00 -0.21
C GLU A 480 -21.99 -2.26 0.10
N ALA A 481 -22.72 -1.80 -0.92
CA ALA A 481 -24.00 -1.12 -0.75
C ALA A 481 -25.08 -2.03 -0.15
N LEU A 482 -25.02 -3.32 -0.45
CA LEU A 482 -25.90 -4.35 0.12
C LEU A 482 -25.42 -4.86 1.49
N GLU A 483 -24.24 -4.43 1.95
CA GLU A 483 -23.58 -4.94 3.15
C GLU A 483 -23.44 -6.49 3.15
N LEU A 484 -23.15 -7.07 1.99
CA LEU A 484 -23.00 -8.52 1.79
C LEU A 484 -21.55 -8.89 1.44
N PRO A 485 -21.04 -10.02 1.95
CA PRO A 485 -19.78 -10.58 1.49
C PRO A 485 -19.85 -10.98 0.01
N LEU A 486 -18.71 -10.90 -0.68
CA LEU A 486 -18.55 -11.17 -2.10
C LEU A 486 -17.36 -12.10 -2.35
N CYS A 487 -17.58 -13.15 -3.12
CA CYS A 487 -16.55 -14.03 -3.66
C CYS A 487 -16.39 -13.75 -5.16
N LEU A 488 -15.22 -13.26 -5.56
CA LEU A 488 -14.86 -13.12 -6.97
C LEU A 488 -14.00 -14.31 -7.35
N VAL A 489 -14.39 -15.05 -8.39
CA VAL A 489 -13.68 -16.21 -8.92
C VAL A 489 -12.98 -15.80 -10.21
N ALA A 490 -11.67 -15.96 -10.28
CA ALA A 490 -10.89 -15.53 -11.45
C ALA A 490 -10.90 -16.63 -12.52
N VAL A 491 -11.89 -16.58 -13.41
CA VAL A 491 -12.04 -17.56 -14.48
C VAL A 491 -12.80 -16.95 -15.65
N GLY A 492 -12.26 -17.10 -16.86
CA GLY A 492 -12.92 -16.75 -18.11
C GLY A 492 -13.98 -17.78 -18.51
N LEU A 493 -14.53 -17.63 -19.72
CA LEU A 493 -15.42 -18.63 -20.32
C LEU A 493 -14.60 -19.85 -20.78
N GLY A 494 -15.08 -21.06 -20.54
CA GLY A 494 -14.47 -22.31 -21.01
C GLY A 494 -14.42 -23.44 -19.99
N ASP A 495 -13.64 -24.47 -20.29
CA ASP A 495 -13.64 -25.77 -19.57
C ASP A 495 -13.26 -25.67 -18.08
N ALA A 496 -12.51 -24.63 -17.70
CA ALA A 496 -12.09 -24.38 -16.32
C ALA A 496 -13.19 -23.71 -15.46
N TYR A 497 -14.26 -23.18 -16.06
CA TYR A 497 -15.32 -22.44 -15.35
C TYR A 497 -15.91 -23.26 -14.20
N THR A 498 -16.39 -24.46 -14.51
CA THR A 498 -17.11 -25.31 -13.56
C THR A 498 -16.24 -25.73 -12.39
N SER A 499 -15.00 -26.14 -12.66
CA SER A 499 -14.08 -26.60 -11.62
C SER A 499 -13.65 -25.45 -10.70
N ALA A 500 -13.38 -24.27 -11.25
CA ALA A 500 -13.04 -23.07 -10.50
C ALA A 500 -14.18 -22.64 -9.57
N VAL A 501 -15.40 -22.56 -10.10
CA VAL A 501 -16.60 -22.19 -9.34
C VAL A 501 -16.90 -23.21 -8.23
N ARG A 502 -16.83 -24.51 -8.52
CA ARG A 502 -17.02 -25.56 -7.51
C ARG A 502 -15.98 -25.46 -6.39
N SER A 503 -14.71 -25.26 -6.74
CA SER A 503 -13.62 -25.03 -5.79
C SER A 503 -13.91 -23.80 -4.90
N ALA A 504 -14.37 -22.69 -5.48
CA ALA A 504 -14.73 -21.49 -4.73
C ALA A 504 -15.88 -21.74 -3.74
N LEU A 505 -16.95 -22.42 -4.18
CA LEU A 505 -18.08 -22.78 -3.31
C LEU A 505 -17.65 -23.58 -2.08
N HIS A 506 -16.72 -24.54 -2.24
CA HIS A 506 -16.18 -25.29 -1.10
C HIS A 506 -15.28 -24.46 -0.17
N LYS A 507 -14.62 -23.41 -0.65
CA LYS A 507 -13.74 -22.54 0.15
C LYS A 507 -14.49 -21.48 0.95
N ILE A 508 -15.66 -21.02 0.48
CA ILE A 508 -16.45 -19.94 1.10
C ILE A 508 -16.68 -20.14 2.62
N PRO A 509 -17.07 -21.32 3.12
CA PRO A 509 -17.34 -21.47 4.55
C PRO A 509 -16.12 -21.24 5.44
N GLY A 510 -14.92 -21.58 4.96
CA GLY A 510 -13.67 -21.30 5.69
C GLY A 510 -13.38 -19.80 5.79
N GLN A 511 -13.71 -19.04 4.74
CA GLN A 511 -13.51 -17.59 4.67
C GLN A 511 -14.50 -16.79 5.57
N MET A 512 -15.65 -17.38 5.89
CA MET A 512 -16.67 -16.75 6.73
C MET A 512 -16.36 -16.80 8.24
N ARG A 513 -15.38 -17.59 8.68
CA ARG A 513 -15.09 -17.79 10.12
C ARG A 513 -14.58 -16.49 10.80
N PRO A 514 -15.00 -16.19 12.04
CA PRO A 514 -14.45 -15.07 12.81
C PRO A 514 -12.97 -15.31 13.18
N ARG A 515 -12.15 -14.26 13.12
CA ARG A 515 -10.71 -14.34 13.43
C ARG A 515 -10.48 -14.15 14.94
N LYS A 516 -9.81 -15.09 15.63
CA LYS A 516 -9.38 -14.91 17.04
C LYS A 516 -8.20 -13.93 17.11
N LYS A 517 -8.23 -12.97 18.04
CA LYS A 517 -7.25 -11.87 18.15
C LYS A 517 -5.81 -12.29 18.50
N ASN A 518 -5.55 -13.53 18.94
CA ASN A 518 -4.27 -13.91 19.58
C ASN A 518 -3.62 -15.22 19.06
N GLY A 519 -3.65 -15.53 17.76
CA GLY A 519 -2.74 -16.51 17.13
C GLY A 519 -2.78 -17.99 17.61
N LYS A 520 -3.51 -18.34 18.66
CA LYS A 520 -3.73 -19.72 19.11
C LYS A 520 -4.97 -20.29 18.46
N THR A 521 -4.77 -21.27 17.58
CA THR A 521 -5.80 -22.19 17.10
C THR A 521 -6.26 -23.04 18.28
N SER A 522 -7.43 -22.73 18.86
CA SER A 522 -8.16 -23.73 19.62
C SER A 522 -8.92 -24.59 18.63
N GLU A 523 -8.72 -25.91 18.68
CA GLU A 523 -9.67 -26.90 18.18
C GLU A 523 -10.97 -26.78 18.98
N GLU A 524 -11.78 -25.76 18.70
CA GLU A 524 -13.17 -25.78 19.12
C GLU A 524 -13.90 -26.71 18.15
N ASN A 525 -14.36 -27.84 18.68
CA ASN A 525 -15.20 -28.89 18.08
C ASN A 525 -16.57 -28.37 17.60
N GLY A 526 -16.63 -27.20 16.97
CA GLY A 526 -17.83 -26.66 16.32
C GLY A 526 -17.86 -27.11 14.86
N ALA A 527 -18.91 -27.81 14.46
CA ALA A 527 -19.14 -28.24 13.08
C ALA A 527 -18.94 -27.07 12.10
N ALA A 528 -18.16 -27.30 11.03
CA ALA A 528 -17.87 -26.28 10.03
C ALA A 528 -19.16 -25.77 9.38
N SER A 529 -19.26 -24.45 9.17
CA SER A 529 -20.29 -23.91 8.26
C SER A 529 -20.20 -24.59 6.90
N SER A 530 -21.32 -24.73 6.20
CA SER A 530 -21.39 -25.31 4.86
C SER A 530 -22.28 -24.47 3.94
N VAL A 531 -22.07 -24.59 2.63
CA VAL A 531 -22.97 -23.99 1.64
C VAL A 531 -24.22 -24.85 1.56
N ALA A 532 -25.34 -24.35 2.09
CA ALA A 532 -26.60 -25.07 2.15
C ALA A 532 -27.39 -24.95 0.85
N ALA A 533 -27.28 -23.82 0.15
CA ALA A 533 -27.95 -23.62 -1.13
C ALA A 533 -27.17 -22.67 -2.04
N VAL A 534 -27.33 -22.87 -3.35
CA VAL A 534 -26.83 -22.00 -4.42
C VAL A 534 -28.01 -21.44 -5.19
N VAL A 535 -28.03 -20.12 -5.39
CA VAL A 535 -29.16 -19.38 -5.96
C VAL A 535 -28.75 -18.76 -7.29
N PHE A 536 -29.60 -18.94 -8.30
CA PHE A 536 -29.42 -18.36 -9.63
C PHE A 536 -30.58 -17.44 -10.01
N GLY A 537 -30.28 -16.42 -10.81
CA GLY A 537 -31.25 -15.47 -11.34
C GLY A 537 -31.72 -15.79 -12.75
N ASP A 538 -31.70 -17.06 -13.16
CA ASP A 538 -32.14 -17.47 -14.50
C ASP A 538 -33.67 -17.32 -14.60
N LEU A 539 -34.18 -16.77 -15.71
CA LEU A 539 -35.61 -16.47 -15.86
C LEU A 539 -36.37 -17.63 -16.45
N HIS A 540 -35.98 -18.14 -17.62
CA HIS A 540 -36.74 -19.21 -18.27
C HIS A 540 -35.96 -20.06 -19.31
N LEU A 541 -34.65 -19.88 -19.49
CA LEU A 541 -33.88 -20.71 -20.44
C LEU A 541 -33.62 -22.12 -19.91
N GLU A 542 -34.44 -23.10 -20.32
CA GLU A 542 -34.37 -24.50 -19.84
C GLU A 542 -32.99 -25.14 -19.98
N ASP A 543 -32.29 -24.88 -21.07
CA ASP A 543 -30.95 -25.42 -21.34
C ASP A 543 -29.92 -24.92 -20.33
N ILE A 544 -29.95 -23.63 -19.99
CA ILE A 544 -29.09 -23.04 -18.96
C ILE A 544 -29.39 -23.64 -17.59
N ARG A 545 -30.67 -23.76 -17.23
CA ARG A 545 -31.07 -24.37 -15.95
C ARG A 545 -30.65 -25.84 -15.87
N ALA A 546 -30.93 -26.63 -16.90
CA ALA A 546 -30.57 -28.04 -16.95
C ALA A 546 -29.05 -28.23 -16.81
N TRP A 547 -28.27 -27.38 -17.48
CA TRP A 547 -26.82 -27.37 -17.35
C TRP A 547 -26.38 -27.08 -15.91
N ARG A 548 -26.99 -26.09 -15.22
CA ARG A 548 -26.67 -25.80 -13.81
C ARG A 548 -27.03 -26.95 -12.87
N GLU A 549 -28.19 -27.57 -13.08
CA GLU A 549 -28.64 -28.73 -12.30
C GLU A 549 -27.68 -29.91 -12.46
N GLN A 550 -27.27 -30.22 -13.69
CA GLN A 550 -26.27 -31.24 -13.97
C GLN A 550 -24.91 -30.90 -13.35
N THR A 551 -24.53 -29.62 -13.37
CA THR A 551 -23.20 -29.17 -12.97
C THR A 551 -23.04 -29.08 -11.45
N PHE A 552 -24.04 -28.56 -10.74
CA PHE A 552 -23.94 -28.23 -9.30
C PHE A 552 -24.94 -29.00 -8.42
N GLY A 553 -25.97 -29.61 -8.99
CA GLY A 553 -27.07 -30.23 -8.24
C GLY A 553 -26.69 -31.49 -7.47
N HIS A 554 -25.55 -32.11 -7.80
CA HIS A 554 -24.99 -33.22 -7.01
C HIS A 554 -24.36 -32.77 -5.69
N ASP A 555 -23.81 -31.55 -5.67
CA ASP A 555 -23.04 -31.03 -4.53
C ASP A 555 -23.85 -30.09 -3.64
N PHE A 556 -24.84 -29.39 -4.23
CA PHE A 556 -25.56 -28.30 -3.55
C PHE A 556 -27.06 -28.30 -3.87
N GLN A 557 -27.87 -27.83 -2.93
CA GLN A 557 -29.27 -27.52 -3.20
C GLN A 557 -29.35 -26.28 -4.10
N LEU A 558 -29.88 -26.41 -5.31
CA LEU A 558 -30.05 -25.27 -6.21
C LEU A 558 -31.42 -24.60 -6.00
N ARG A 559 -31.47 -23.27 -6.13
CA ARG A 559 -32.70 -22.48 -6.07
C ARG A 559 -32.75 -21.48 -7.21
N PHE A 560 -33.93 -21.33 -7.80
CA PHE A 560 -34.19 -20.42 -8.93
C PHE A 560 -35.41 -19.54 -8.60
N PRO A 561 -35.26 -18.48 -7.77
CA PRO A 561 -36.39 -17.75 -7.20
C PRO A 561 -37.26 -17.01 -8.22
N VAL A 562 -36.69 -16.72 -9.39
CA VAL A 562 -37.34 -15.96 -10.47
C VAL A 562 -37.74 -16.83 -11.66
N TRP A 563 -37.53 -18.15 -11.58
CA TRP A 563 -37.79 -19.09 -12.66
C TRP A 563 -39.26 -19.13 -13.08
N GLN A 564 -39.51 -18.95 -14.37
CA GLN A 564 -40.82 -18.96 -15.03
C GLN A 564 -41.86 -18.03 -14.36
N LYS A 565 -41.41 -17.00 -13.63
CA LYS A 565 -42.30 -15.96 -13.12
C LYS A 565 -42.76 -15.07 -14.26
N ASP A 566 -44.02 -14.65 -14.20
CA ASP A 566 -44.57 -13.79 -15.24
C ASP A 566 -43.94 -12.40 -15.20
N TYR A 567 -43.57 -11.87 -16.37
CA TYR A 567 -42.88 -10.59 -16.46
C TYR A 567 -43.76 -9.43 -16.01
N GLN A 568 -45.01 -9.38 -16.45
CA GLN A 568 -45.85 -8.20 -16.28
C GLN A 568 -46.54 -8.14 -14.92
N SER A 569 -46.92 -9.30 -14.38
CA SER A 569 -47.64 -9.42 -13.12
C SER A 569 -46.73 -9.65 -11.91
N GLU A 570 -45.53 -10.21 -12.08
CA GLU A 570 -44.60 -10.49 -10.98
C GLU A 570 -43.28 -9.72 -11.09
N LEU A 571 -42.46 -9.98 -12.12
CA LEU A 571 -41.05 -9.52 -12.12
C LEU A 571 -40.91 -8.00 -12.26
N LEU A 572 -41.55 -7.39 -13.25
CA LEU A 572 -41.43 -5.95 -13.52
C LEU A 572 -42.05 -5.08 -12.41
N PRO A 573 -43.22 -5.41 -11.84
CA PRO A 573 -43.73 -4.72 -10.64
C PRO A 573 -42.78 -4.82 -9.45
N SER A 574 -42.26 -6.02 -9.15
CA SER A 574 -41.32 -6.22 -8.05
C SER A 574 -40.02 -5.45 -8.27
N LEU A 575 -39.50 -5.42 -9.50
CA LEU A 575 -38.30 -4.65 -9.85
C LEU A 575 -38.50 -3.15 -9.58
N LYS A 576 -39.65 -2.61 -9.99
CA LYS A 576 -39.99 -1.21 -9.75
C LYS A 576 -40.10 -0.89 -8.26
N GLN A 577 -40.76 -1.75 -7.48
CA GLN A 577 -40.87 -1.58 -6.04
C GLN A 577 -39.49 -1.64 -5.37
N LEU A 578 -38.63 -2.55 -5.82
CA LEU A 578 -37.29 -2.72 -5.29
C LEU A 578 -36.42 -1.48 -5.56
N CYS A 579 -36.42 -0.95 -6.79
CA CYS A 579 -35.72 0.29 -7.12
C CYS A 579 -36.23 1.48 -6.29
N ALA A 580 -37.55 1.60 -6.09
CA ALA A 580 -38.14 2.65 -5.27
C ALA A 580 -37.72 2.54 -3.79
N LYS A 581 -37.67 1.32 -3.26
CA LYS A 581 -37.27 1.04 -1.87
C LYS A 581 -35.79 1.33 -1.63
N THR A 582 -34.92 0.91 -2.55
CA THR A 582 -33.46 1.01 -2.37
C THR A 582 -32.85 2.28 -2.94
N GLY A 583 -33.62 3.04 -3.73
CA GLY A 583 -33.11 4.15 -4.54
C GLY A 583 -32.19 3.71 -5.66
N ALA A 584 -32.16 2.42 -6.00
CA ALA A 584 -31.29 1.91 -7.05
C ALA A 584 -31.80 2.30 -8.44
N THR A 585 -30.87 2.60 -9.34
CA THR A 585 -31.14 2.76 -10.77
C THR A 585 -30.60 1.56 -11.55
N ILE A 586 -31.17 1.30 -12.72
CA ILE A 586 -30.76 0.19 -13.58
C ILE A 586 -30.43 0.77 -14.95
N SER A 587 -29.27 0.41 -15.49
CA SER A 587 -28.87 0.85 -16.83
C SER A 587 -28.38 -0.32 -17.66
N PHE A 588 -28.37 -0.18 -18.98
CA PHE A 588 -27.81 -1.18 -19.89
C PHE A 588 -26.29 -1.28 -19.68
N SER A 589 -25.78 -2.49 -19.45
CA SER A 589 -24.35 -2.78 -19.29
C SER A 589 -23.72 -3.33 -20.56
N ASN A 590 -24.50 -4.07 -21.34
CA ASN A 590 -24.13 -4.59 -22.64
C ASN A 590 -25.37 -4.63 -23.54
N VAL A 591 -25.18 -4.42 -24.83
CA VAL A 591 -26.26 -4.30 -25.82
C VAL A 591 -25.81 -5.00 -27.09
N ASP A 592 -26.55 -6.01 -27.54
CA ASP A 592 -26.29 -6.71 -28.79
C ASP A 592 -26.92 -5.93 -29.96
N THR A 593 -26.08 -5.19 -30.67
CA THR A 593 -26.52 -4.35 -31.80
C THR A 593 -27.02 -5.15 -33.00
N GLU A 594 -26.61 -6.42 -33.16
CA GLU A 594 -27.10 -7.27 -34.25
C GLU A 594 -28.53 -7.70 -34.00
N ARG A 595 -28.84 -8.10 -32.75
CA ARG A 595 -30.20 -8.48 -32.34
C ARG A 595 -31.14 -7.29 -32.23
N LEU A 596 -30.63 -6.14 -31.81
CA LEU A 596 -31.44 -4.95 -31.56
C LEU A 596 -31.59 -4.03 -32.78
N GLY A 597 -30.77 -4.21 -33.81
CA GLY A 597 -30.73 -3.39 -35.03
C GLY A 597 -29.90 -2.11 -34.86
N SER A 598 -29.22 -1.67 -35.92
CA SER A 598 -28.30 -0.52 -35.92
C SER A 598 -28.95 0.83 -35.62
N ASP A 599 -30.28 0.92 -35.71
CA ASP A 599 -31.07 2.11 -35.37
C ASP A 599 -31.52 2.12 -33.89
N ALA A 600 -31.07 1.15 -33.08
CA ALA A 600 -31.46 1.09 -31.67
C ALA A 600 -30.97 2.32 -30.91
N GLU A 601 -31.90 3.09 -30.36
CA GLU A 601 -31.64 4.22 -29.46
C GLU A 601 -30.96 3.80 -28.15
N TRP A 602 -30.83 2.49 -27.90
CA TRP A 602 -30.34 1.93 -26.65
C TRP A 602 -28.83 1.82 -26.61
N ARG A 603 -28.22 2.47 -25.61
CA ARG A 603 -26.77 2.50 -25.44
C ARG A 603 -26.37 2.05 -24.05
N VAL A 604 -25.17 1.45 -23.94
CA VAL A 604 -24.56 1.17 -22.65
C VAL A 604 -24.54 2.45 -21.79
N GLY A 605 -25.00 2.34 -20.55
CA GLY A 605 -25.14 3.43 -19.60
C GLY A 605 -26.51 4.12 -19.58
N GLN A 606 -27.35 3.95 -20.61
CA GLN A 606 -28.72 4.46 -20.60
C GLN A 606 -29.58 3.70 -19.59
N GLU A 607 -30.51 4.41 -18.94
CA GLU A 607 -31.44 3.82 -17.99
C GLU A 607 -32.33 2.77 -18.67
N TYR A 608 -32.47 1.62 -18.02
CA TYR A 608 -33.34 0.55 -18.47
C TYR A 608 -34.80 0.91 -18.18
N ASP A 609 -35.59 1.01 -19.25
CA ASP A 609 -37.03 1.23 -19.18
C ASP A 609 -37.76 0.20 -20.05
N TRP A 610 -38.31 -0.83 -19.41
CA TRP A 610 -39.06 -1.88 -20.09
C TRP A 610 -40.28 -1.36 -20.86
N LYS A 611 -40.83 -0.20 -20.48
CA LYS A 611 -41.99 0.37 -21.20
C LYS A 611 -41.60 0.88 -22.57
N GLN A 612 -40.38 1.40 -22.73
CA GLN A 612 -39.87 1.80 -24.04
C GLN A 612 -39.65 0.57 -24.94
N ILE A 613 -39.16 -0.53 -24.37
CA ILE A 613 -39.03 -1.81 -25.09
C ILE A 613 -40.41 -2.31 -25.53
N LYS A 614 -41.40 -2.28 -24.63
CA LYS A 614 -42.78 -2.66 -24.95
C LYS A 614 -43.37 -1.77 -26.06
N GLN A 615 -43.22 -0.45 -25.96
CA GLN A 615 -43.70 0.49 -26.98
C GLN A 615 -43.04 0.26 -28.35
N ARG A 616 -41.73 0.01 -28.38
CA ARG A 616 -41.01 -0.37 -29.60
C ARG A 616 -41.60 -1.65 -30.19
N ASN A 617 -41.78 -2.68 -29.37
CA ASN A 617 -42.33 -3.96 -29.81
C ASN A 617 -43.75 -3.84 -30.37
N GLU A 618 -44.57 -2.94 -29.80
CA GLU A 618 -45.92 -2.62 -30.27
C GLU A 618 -45.92 -1.80 -31.57
N ALA A 619 -44.92 -0.93 -31.76
CA ALA A 619 -44.75 -0.11 -32.96
C ALA A 619 -44.05 -0.85 -34.12
N ALA A 620 -43.42 -1.99 -33.84
CA ALA A 620 -42.69 -2.77 -34.83
C ALA A 620 -43.62 -3.37 -35.90
N ALA A 621 -43.19 -3.35 -37.16
CA ALA A 621 -43.94 -3.95 -38.26
C ALA A 621 -44.17 -5.45 -38.04
N ALA A 622 -45.28 -5.97 -38.56
CA ALA A 622 -45.60 -7.40 -38.47
C ALA A 622 -44.45 -8.26 -39.04
N GLY A 623 -43.89 -9.14 -38.21
CA GLY A 623 -42.76 -10.01 -38.57
C GLY A 623 -41.38 -9.50 -38.16
N ALA A 624 -41.26 -8.31 -37.59
CA ALA A 624 -40.01 -7.83 -36.99
C ALA A 624 -39.66 -8.64 -35.72
N ALA A 625 -38.37 -8.85 -35.47
CA ALA A 625 -37.90 -9.50 -34.26
C ALA A 625 -38.34 -8.71 -33.02
N GLN A 626 -39.08 -9.37 -32.13
CA GLN A 626 -39.48 -8.82 -30.84
C GLN A 626 -38.28 -8.85 -29.90
N VAL A 627 -38.08 -7.77 -29.15
CA VAL A 627 -37.04 -7.72 -28.12
C VAL A 627 -37.64 -8.22 -26.80
N ASP A 628 -36.97 -9.15 -26.12
CA ASP A 628 -37.43 -9.58 -24.80
C ASP A 628 -37.41 -8.41 -23.79
N LEU A 629 -38.49 -8.28 -23.01
CA LEU A 629 -38.61 -7.17 -22.04
C LEU A 629 -37.53 -7.19 -20.96
N MET A 630 -37.00 -8.38 -20.65
CA MET A 630 -35.93 -8.61 -19.70
C MET A 630 -34.59 -8.92 -20.40
N GLY A 631 -34.55 -9.00 -21.73
CA GLY A 631 -33.32 -9.29 -22.47
C GLY A 631 -32.78 -10.71 -22.25
N GLU A 632 -33.64 -11.67 -21.89
CA GLU A 632 -33.23 -13.04 -21.53
C GLU A 632 -32.50 -13.75 -22.68
N TYR A 633 -32.82 -13.44 -23.93
CA TYR A 633 -32.19 -14.08 -25.09
C TYR A 633 -30.85 -13.46 -25.46
N GLY A 634 -30.33 -12.50 -24.69
CA GLY A 634 -29.03 -11.88 -24.91
C GLY A 634 -29.07 -10.60 -25.72
N GLU A 635 -30.24 -10.00 -25.92
CA GLU A 635 -30.39 -8.69 -26.55
C GLU A 635 -29.65 -7.60 -25.76
N PHE A 636 -29.69 -7.68 -24.42
CA PHE A 636 -28.97 -6.77 -23.54
C PHE A 636 -28.74 -7.37 -22.16
N HIS A 637 -27.77 -6.81 -21.45
CA HIS A 637 -27.58 -6.99 -20.02
C HIS A 637 -27.72 -5.67 -19.28
N THR A 638 -27.94 -5.74 -17.97
CA THR A 638 -28.16 -4.56 -17.14
C THR A 638 -27.21 -4.53 -15.95
N CYS A 639 -26.98 -3.33 -15.42
CA CYS A 639 -26.22 -3.08 -14.20
C CYS A 639 -27.09 -2.31 -13.21
N VAL A 640 -27.13 -2.77 -11.96
CA VAL A 640 -27.81 -2.09 -10.86
C VAL A 640 -26.84 -1.13 -10.16
N LYS A 641 -27.26 0.12 -9.94
CA LYS A 641 -26.47 1.11 -9.21
C LYS A 641 -27.26 1.64 -8.00
N PHE A 642 -26.76 1.36 -6.80
CA PHE A 642 -27.29 1.88 -5.54
C PHE A 642 -26.80 3.31 -5.27
N PRO A 643 -27.55 4.10 -4.47
CA PRO A 643 -27.12 5.43 -4.05
C PRO A 643 -25.76 5.41 -3.36
N GLY A 644 -24.89 6.36 -3.70
CA GLY A 644 -23.56 6.49 -3.08
C GLY A 644 -22.50 5.50 -3.56
N MET A 645 -22.83 4.61 -4.51
CA MET A 645 -21.83 3.87 -5.28
C MET A 645 -21.03 4.83 -6.16
N ILE A 646 -19.70 4.65 -6.16
CA ILE A 646 -18.76 5.45 -6.95
C ILE A 646 -18.47 4.74 -8.26
#